data_AF-A0A430HV22-F1
#
_entry.id   AF-A0A430HV22-F1
#
_cell.length_a   1.000
_cell.length_b   1.000
_cell.length_c   1.000
_cell.angle_alpha   90.00
_cell.angle_beta   90.00
_cell.angle_gamma   90.00
#
_symmetry.space_group_name_H-M   'P 1'
#
loop_
_entity.id
_entity.type
_entity.pdbx_description
1 polymer ?
#
loop_
_entity_poly.entity_id
_entity_poly.type
_entity_poly.pdbx_seq_one_letter_code
_entity_poly.pdbx_strand_id
1 'polypeptide(L)'
;MTPSHPPKTPPPLPSNHPTALPYDAVLFDMDGVVTRTTSVHAAAWKELFDSVLADPRSGVGTDTPPFDADRDYRLYVDGRSREDGIRAFVTSRGIRLPTGSPEDGPEAWSVAGLGVRKNDLFLAALARDGVSVYPGAVALLDRLRSGGVPVGLVTASRNAQALLEAAGLESAFDMIIDGQVAAEQGLPSKPDPAMFLEAARRLGVSPERAVVIEDAVSGVKAGRGGGFGLVVGIDHAGYREQLEAAGADVVLGDVGQLDLGASRTDPWMLVYEGFDPAHEGHREALTALGNGYMATRGVRPERGDDGIHYPGTYLSGVYNRTAGIIHGREMEEEHLVNVPNWLPVDVRIGDGPWWSTGEMQASEDHTELDLRRGTLTRRVTLIGPGDAQLIVVQRRLVSMDNPHLAALETTVTAHGFNGTVGIRSGIDAQVANTNVRDYIGSGQRHLSDAVFTDLDDHTVLCEVKTNQSQIRIALAVRTQFPGREATASDVDDGGRRHLRTFDVQLVDGETATMMKTAAVVTSRDVAISSPGEAALTELSRHVGDFDTLLHDHEAAWRRLWDRFGVIFDGDRQSRLILNLHVFHLLQAISEHTAELDAGVPARGLHGEGYRGHIFWDELFVLPVIGLRLPQVSQALLEYRWQRLDAARAAARAQDLNGALFPWQSGSDGREETPQWLYNPRSARWMPDNSSRQRHVGLAIAYNAWQYFQATGDRDWLATRGAELIIEITRMFASLTTYDDATGRYHLTGVMGPDEYHDGYPDHPGEGLTDNAYTNILLSWVCERAIDALRELAGHHEHDLIDRLQITPDEIHHWSQLSSALNVVFHADGIISQFDGYEDLLELDWSRYRAKYGNIGRLDLILEAEKDTTNRYKLAKQADVLMLIYLLGPAGVINQLGRLGYSFSDTDLKRTVEYYVSRSSEGSTLSRVVHSSVLSRFNEDQAWALFREALVADLDDTQGGTTREGIHLGAMAGTVDILTRSFAGLQTEANALTFAPRLPAHLEKVEFQIHYRGHLIDVALSIDSLVIHLHPSTAPPISVGSAGAYVELAGGQSTDLLGIRRDPPDISSPGITRGEDP
;
A
#
# COMPACT_ATOMS: atom_id res chain seq x y z
N MET A 1 39.53 -11.08 -4.27
CA MET A 1 39.23 -9.77 -3.67
C MET A 1 39.17 -8.75 -4.79
N THR A 2 38.00 -8.59 -5.40
CA THR A 2 37.67 -7.51 -6.32
C THR A 2 36.97 -6.41 -5.50
N PRO A 3 37.21 -5.12 -5.77
CA PRO A 3 36.62 -4.05 -4.96
C PRO A 3 35.10 -4.09 -5.11
N SER A 4 34.40 -4.06 -3.99
CA SER A 4 32.97 -3.80 -3.92
C SER A 4 32.68 -2.46 -4.59
N HIS A 5 32.02 -2.46 -5.75
CA HIS A 5 31.42 -1.24 -6.25
C HIS A 5 30.24 -0.87 -5.34
N PRO A 6 30.13 0.38 -4.88
CA PRO A 6 28.94 0.82 -4.18
C PRO A 6 27.71 0.67 -5.10
N PRO A 7 26.50 0.48 -4.55
CA PRO A 7 25.28 0.52 -5.36
C PRO A 7 25.30 1.80 -6.18
N LYS A 8 25.18 1.67 -7.51
CA LYS A 8 25.10 2.84 -8.39
C LYS A 8 23.90 3.65 -7.94
N THR A 9 24.15 4.87 -7.46
CA THR A 9 23.13 5.90 -7.38
C THR A 9 22.43 6.00 -8.74
N PRO A 10 21.11 6.17 -8.77
CA PRO A 10 20.43 6.47 -10.03
C PRO A 10 21.13 7.67 -10.70
N PRO A 11 21.20 7.72 -12.04
CA PRO A 11 21.79 8.86 -12.72
C PRO A 11 21.15 10.15 -12.17
N PRO A 12 21.94 11.21 -11.93
CA PRO A 12 21.40 12.47 -11.45
C PRO A 12 20.28 12.91 -12.39
N LEU A 13 19.14 13.29 -11.80
CA LEU A 13 18.03 13.86 -12.55
C LEU A 13 18.55 15.02 -13.40
N PRO A 14 18.09 15.19 -14.65
CA PRO A 14 18.52 16.31 -15.47
C PRO A 14 18.30 17.62 -14.72
N SER A 15 19.35 18.44 -14.63
CA SER A 15 19.46 19.67 -13.83
C SER A 15 18.53 20.82 -14.26
N ASN A 16 17.56 20.57 -15.12
CA ASN A 16 16.69 21.60 -15.72
C ASN A 16 15.37 21.79 -14.97
N HIS A 17 15.14 21.05 -13.88
CA HIS A 17 13.89 21.05 -13.13
C HIS A 17 14.16 21.31 -11.63
N PRO A 18 14.30 22.57 -11.20
CA PRO A 18 14.56 22.89 -9.80
C PRO A 18 13.35 22.53 -8.93
N THR A 19 13.61 22.04 -7.72
CA THR A 19 12.58 21.81 -6.70
C THR A 19 11.95 23.13 -6.30
N ALA A 20 10.62 23.19 -6.25
CA ALA A 20 9.87 24.33 -5.73
C ALA A 20 9.06 23.85 -4.53
N LEU A 21 9.43 24.25 -3.32
CA LEU A 21 8.79 23.82 -2.08
C LEU A 21 8.01 24.96 -1.42
N PRO A 22 6.98 24.65 -0.61
CA PRO A 22 6.22 25.67 0.10
C PRO A 22 6.96 26.27 1.31
N TYR A 23 8.18 25.83 1.64
CA TYR A 23 8.95 26.26 2.80
C TYR A 23 10.27 26.93 2.41
N ASP A 24 10.70 27.90 3.23
CA ASP A 24 11.87 28.74 2.97
C ASP A 24 13.15 28.24 3.69
N ALA A 25 13.04 27.29 4.62
CA ALA A 25 14.19 26.63 5.25
C ALA A 25 13.82 25.29 5.88
N VAL A 26 14.81 24.40 6.02
CA VAL A 26 14.66 23.12 6.74
C VAL A 26 15.72 23.00 7.84
N LEU A 27 15.28 22.72 9.06
CA LEU A 27 16.11 22.56 10.24
C LEU A 27 16.14 21.08 10.64
N PHE A 28 17.33 20.49 10.68
CA PHE A 28 17.55 19.09 11.03
C PHE A 28 18.08 18.98 12.46
N ASP A 29 17.55 18.03 13.25
CA ASP A 29 18.38 17.44 14.30
C ASP A 29 19.49 16.57 13.68
N MET A 30 20.53 16.27 14.46
CA MET A 30 21.68 15.52 13.98
C MET A 30 21.59 14.02 14.32
N ASP A 31 21.25 13.70 15.56
CA ASP A 31 21.29 12.35 16.09
C ASP A 31 19.97 11.67 15.69
N GLY A 32 20.03 10.47 15.11
CA GLY A 32 18.83 9.74 14.67
C GLY A 32 18.11 10.30 13.44
N VAL A 33 18.38 11.53 13.01
CA VAL A 33 17.87 12.11 11.75
C VAL A 33 18.92 12.09 10.64
N VAL A 34 20.09 12.69 10.87
CA VAL A 34 21.17 12.78 9.86
C VAL A 34 22.17 11.64 10.04
N THR A 35 22.48 11.29 11.29
CA THR A 35 23.51 10.31 11.65
C THR A 35 22.98 9.20 12.55
N ARG A 36 23.51 7.98 12.40
CA ARG A 36 23.18 6.81 13.24
C ARG A 36 24.04 6.76 14.50
N THR A 37 24.15 7.88 15.19
CA THR A 37 25.00 8.06 16.39
C THR A 37 24.29 7.68 17.68
N THR A 38 22.96 7.49 17.66
CA THR A 38 22.14 7.14 18.83
C THR A 38 22.68 5.90 19.56
N SER A 39 23.10 4.86 18.82
CA SER A 39 23.68 3.64 19.40
C SER A 39 25.04 3.90 20.07
N VAL A 40 25.89 4.73 19.46
CA VAL A 40 27.19 5.14 20.01
C VAL A 40 27.01 6.00 21.27
N HIS A 41 26.04 6.92 21.24
CA HIS A 41 25.66 7.71 22.41
C HIS A 41 25.12 6.84 23.53
N ALA A 42 24.14 5.96 23.25
CA ALA A 42 23.52 5.08 24.22
C ALA A 42 24.54 4.16 24.90
N ALA A 43 25.50 3.62 24.14
CA ALA A 43 26.60 2.83 24.69
C ALA A 43 27.48 3.64 25.66
N ALA A 44 27.89 4.86 25.28
CA ALA A 44 28.70 5.73 26.13
C ALA A 44 27.95 6.17 27.40
N TRP A 45 26.64 6.44 27.29
CA TRP A 45 25.79 6.75 28.44
C TRP A 45 25.61 5.57 29.38
N LYS A 46 25.40 4.37 28.82
CA LYS A 46 25.32 3.14 29.61
C LYS A 46 26.59 2.91 30.40
N GLU A 47 27.75 3.01 29.76
CA GLU A 47 29.04 2.85 30.43
C GLU A 47 29.23 3.88 31.55
N LEU A 48 28.89 5.15 31.30
CA LEU A 48 28.92 6.19 32.32
C LEU A 48 28.00 5.86 33.49
N PHE A 49 26.71 5.65 33.24
CA PHE A 49 25.71 5.51 34.28
C PHE A 49 25.84 4.21 35.06
N ASP A 50 26.19 3.10 34.41
CA ASP A 50 26.49 1.85 35.10
C ASP A 50 27.70 2.03 36.03
N SER A 51 28.70 2.82 35.62
CA SER A 51 29.82 3.15 36.51
C SER A 51 29.43 4.06 37.67
N VAL A 52 28.48 4.98 37.48
CA VAL A 52 27.94 5.86 38.54
C VAL A 52 27.11 5.04 39.54
N LEU A 53 26.27 4.12 39.05
CA LEU A 53 25.47 3.22 39.89
C LEU A 53 26.35 2.25 40.69
N ALA A 54 27.48 1.82 40.13
CA ALA A 54 28.46 0.98 40.81
C ALA A 54 29.38 1.75 41.78
N ASP A 55 29.43 3.08 41.71
CA ASP A 55 30.30 3.90 42.56
C ASP A 55 29.73 3.98 44.00
N PRO A 56 30.54 3.69 45.04
CA PRO A 56 30.09 3.75 46.44
C PRO A 56 29.52 5.11 46.86
N ARG A 57 29.88 6.21 46.17
CA ARG A 57 29.39 7.57 46.45
C ARG A 57 27.94 7.79 46.02
N SER A 58 27.38 6.93 45.17
CA SER A 58 25.99 7.02 44.70
C SER A 58 24.96 6.79 45.81
N GLY A 59 25.31 5.97 46.82
CA GLY A 59 24.42 5.62 47.92
C GLY A 59 23.25 4.69 47.54
N VAL A 60 23.21 4.18 46.30
CA VAL A 60 22.22 3.21 45.84
C VAL A 60 22.71 1.78 46.07
N GLY A 61 21.79 0.84 46.31
CA GLY A 61 22.12 -0.56 46.59
C GLY A 61 22.50 -1.35 45.33
N THR A 62 23.17 -2.50 45.51
CA THR A 62 23.58 -3.41 44.42
C THR A 62 22.41 -3.99 43.61
N ASP A 63 21.18 -3.90 44.15
CA ASP A 63 19.95 -4.37 43.50
C ASP A 63 19.33 -3.31 42.57
N THR A 64 19.97 -2.15 42.41
CA THR A 64 19.49 -1.09 41.50
C THR A 64 19.69 -1.53 40.05
N PRO A 65 18.63 -1.53 39.21
CA PRO A 65 18.76 -1.91 37.81
C PRO A 65 19.80 -1.04 37.08
N PRO A 66 20.61 -1.62 36.19
CA PRO A 66 21.56 -0.86 35.36
C PRO A 66 20.82 0.11 34.44
N PHE A 67 21.56 1.04 33.84
CA PHE A 67 21.01 1.92 32.81
C PHE A 67 20.59 1.09 31.59
N ASP A 68 19.31 1.22 31.25
CA ASP A 68 18.74 0.65 30.03
C ASP A 68 19.06 1.56 28.84
N ALA A 69 19.92 1.07 27.94
CA ALA A 69 20.42 1.83 26.78
C ALA A 69 19.31 2.25 25.80
N ASP A 70 18.13 1.63 25.87
CA ASP A 70 17.00 1.94 24.99
C ASP A 70 15.93 2.75 25.75
N ARG A 71 15.46 2.24 26.89
CA ARG A 71 14.34 2.85 27.63
C ARG A 71 14.77 4.06 28.43
N ASP A 72 15.82 3.92 29.24
CA ASP A 72 16.27 5.01 30.12
C ASP A 72 16.95 6.12 29.32
N TYR A 73 17.65 5.79 28.23
CA TYR A 73 18.19 6.77 27.28
C TYR A 73 17.11 7.71 26.75
N ARG A 74 16.02 7.16 26.19
CA ARG A 74 14.91 7.96 25.67
C ARG A 74 14.19 8.80 26.71
N LEU A 75 13.95 8.23 27.89
CA LEU A 75 13.22 8.92 28.95
C LEU A 75 14.00 10.12 29.53
N TYR A 76 15.30 9.94 29.75
CA TYR A 76 16.08 10.86 30.58
C TYR A 76 17.12 11.65 29.81
N VAL A 77 17.61 11.16 28.68
CA VAL A 77 18.79 11.70 28.00
C VAL A 77 18.46 12.26 26.62
N ASP A 78 17.60 11.59 25.87
CA ASP A 78 17.45 11.82 24.44
C ASP A 78 16.90 13.21 24.08
N GLY A 79 17.54 13.85 23.10
CA GLY A 79 17.33 15.23 22.71
C GLY A 79 17.67 16.30 23.77
N ARG A 80 18.23 15.94 24.94
CA ARG A 80 18.57 16.91 26.01
C ARG A 80 20.04 17.29 26.02
N SER A 81 20.36 18.39 26.71
CA SER A 81 21.75 18.71 27.04
C SER A 81 22.37 17.60 27.90
N ARG A 82 23.70 17.48 27.82
CA ARG A 82 24.45 16.43 28.50
C ARG A 82 24.25 16.51 30.03
N GLU A 83 24.35 17.73 30.56
CA GLU A 83 24.20 18.02 31.98
C GLU A 83 22.76 17.79 32.47
N ASP A 84 21.75 18.11 31.65
CA ASP A 84 20.35 17.85 31.99
C ASP A 84 20.01 16.36 31.92
N GLY A 85 20.58 15.62 30.97
CA GLY A 85 20.47 14.17 30.88
C GLY A 85 21.05 13.46 32.10
N ILE A 86 22.25 13.87 32.54
CA ILE A 86 22.85 13.41 33.80
C ILE A 86 21.91 13.70 34.96
N ARG A 87 21.44 14.96 35.09
CA ARG A 87 20.57 15.37 36.20
C ARG A 87 19.27 14.58 36.23
N ALA A 88 18.62 14.40 35.08
CA ALA A 88 17.36 13.68 34.96
C ALA A 88 17.50 12.21 35.39
N PHE A 89 18.52 11.51 34.88
CA PHE A 89 18.73 10.10 35.22
C PHE A 89 19.15 9.89 36.68
N VAL A 90 20.14 10.64 37.16
CA VAL A 90 20.64 10.41 38.54
C VAL A 90 19.57 10.76 39.58
N THR A 91 18.74 11.78 39.30
CA THR A 91 17.57 12.10 40.14
C THR A 91 16.52 10.99 40.11
N SER A 92 16.27 10.37 38.95
CA SER A 92 15.31 9.25 38.85
C SER A 92 15.76 8.00 39.63
N ARG A 93 17.06 7.90 39.93
CA ARG A 93 17.67 6.87 40.79
C ARG A 93 17.93 7.33 42.22
N GLY A 94 17.46 8.52 42.61
CA GLY A 94 17.59 9.04 43.97
C GLY A 94 19.00 9.54 44.34
N ILE A 95 19.91 9.65 43.38
CA ILE A 95 21.30 10.09 43.56
C ILE A 95 21.34 11.61 43.55
N ARG A 96 21.98 12.22 44.56
CA ARG A 96 22.23 13.67 44.60
C ARG A 96 23.66 13.98 44.17
N LEU A 97 23.79 14.68 43.04
CA LEU A 97 25.06 15.15 42.52
C LEU A 97 25.14 16.69 42.61
N PRO A 98 26.25 17.26 43.13
CA PRO A 98 26.54 18.68 43.00
C PRO A 98 26.61 19.09 41.52
N THR A 99 26.21 20.31 41.19
CA THR A 99 26.30 20.82 39.81
C THR A 99 27.75 20.86 39.30
N GLY A 100 28.71 21.21 40.16
CA GLY A 100 30.12 21.30 39.79
C GLY A 100 30.51 22.64 39.14
N SER A 101 31.77 22.73 38.72
CA SER A 101 32.38 23.86 38.01
C SER A 101 32.83 23.45 36.60
N PRO A 102 32.89 24.36 35.61
CA PRO A 102 33.50 24.08 34.30
C PRO A 102 34.98 23.63 34.37
N GLU A 103 35.66 23.85 35.50
CA GLU A 103 37.03 23.39 35.74
C GLU A 103 37.12 21.94 36.25
N ASP A 104 35.97 21.30 36.53
CA ASP A 104 35.92 19.93 37.04
C ASP A 104 36.39 18.93 35.96
N GLY A 105 37.41 18.13 36.29
CA GLY A 105 37.89 17.04 35.43
C GLY A 105 36.98 15.79 35.44
N PRO A 106 37.25 14.77 34.59
CA PRO A 106 36.38 13.60 34.42
C PRO A 106 36.21 12.73 35.68
N GLU A 107 37.09 12.86 36.66
CA GLU A 107 37.04 12.13 37.94
C GLU A 107 36.19 12.83 39.03
N ALA A 108 35.74 14.07 38.78
CA ALA A 108 34.98 14.84 39.74
C ALA A 108 33.55 14.29 39.91
N TRP A 109 33.10 14.15 41.18
CA TRP A 109 31.74 13.71 41.51
C TRP A 109 30.75 14.87 41.44
N SER A 110 30.56 15.38 40.24
CA SER A 110 29.66 16.48 39.93
C SER A 110 29.00 16.27 38.56
N VAL A 111 27.92 16.99 38.28
CA VAL A 111 27.29 16.97 36.95
C VAL A 111 28.30 17.39 35.87
N ALA A 112 29.10 18.43 36.15
CA ALA A 112 30.16 18.89 35.25
C ALA A 112 31.23 17.80 35.00
N GLY A 113 31.76 17.16 36.06
CA GLY A 113 32.78 16.12 35.93
C GLY A 113 32.29 14.88 35.16
N LEU A 114 31.09 14.40 35.47
CA LEU A 114 30.46 13.32 34.71
C LEU A 114 30.20 13.70 33.25
N GLY A 115 29.93 14.97 32.98
CA GLY A 115 29.78 15.51 31.62
C GLY A 115 31.07 15.42 30.80
N VAL A 116 32.23 15.68 31.42
CA VAL A 116 33.56 15.50 30.81
C VAL A 116 33.84 14.03 30.56
N ARG A 117 33.61 13.17 31.56
CA ARG A 117 33.82 11.72 31.41
C ARG A 117 32.96 11.10 30.32
N LYS A 118 31.69 11.52 30.20
CA LYS A 118 30.82 11.11 29.09
C LYS A 118 31.41 11.50 27.74
N ASN A 119 32.01 12.69 27.64
CA ASN A 119 32.63 13.15 26.41
C ASN A 119 33.79 12.25 25.99
N ASP A 120 34.65 11.88 26.94
CA ASP A 120 35.82 11.05 26.68
C ASP A 120 35.40 9.65 26.21
N LEU A 121 34.41 9.04 26.88
CA LEU A 121 33.82 7.76 26.47
C LEU A 121 33.22 7.83 25.07
N PHE A 122 32.52 8.92 24.75
CA PHE A 122 31.94 9.12 23.44
C PHE A 122 32.99 9.29 22.34
N LEU A 123 34.01 10.13 22.55
CA LEU A 123 35.09 10.34 21.57
C LEU A 123 35.89 9.05 21.33
N ALA A 124 36.10 8.25 22.37
CA ALA A 124 36.74 6.94 22.25
C ALA A 124 35.89 5.96 21.43
N ALA A 125 34.57 5.91 21.68
CA ALA A 125 33.66 5.08 20.89
C ALA A 125 33.58 5.54 19.42
N LEU A 126 33.50 6.85 19.19
CA LEU A 126 33.50 7.47 17.86
C LEU A 126 34.77 7.15 17.07
N ALA A 127 35.95 7.26 17.69
CA ALA A 127 37.22 6.95 17.04
C ALA A 127 37.37 5.45 16.72
N ARG A 128 36.73 4.57 17.51
CA ARG A 128 36.75 3.12 17.31
C ARG A 128 35.77 2.68 16.22
N ASP A 129 34.55 3.21 16.25
CA ASP A 129 33.41 2.66 15.50
C ASP A 129 32.99 3.51 14.29
N GLY A 130 33.45 4.77 14.22
CA GLY A 130 33.09 5.71 13.15
C GLY A 130 31.65 6.23 13.23
N VAL A 131 31.21 6.93 12.18
CA VAL A 131 29.82 7.42 12.00
C VAL A 131 29.27 6.94 10.67
N SER A 132 28.02 6.48 10.67
CA SER A 132 27.25 6.27 9.45
C SER A 132 26.11 7.28 9.35
N VAL A 133 25.84 7.76 8.14
CA VAL A 133 24.74 8.67 7.82
C VAL A 133 23.52 7.91 7.33
N TYR A 134 22.33 8.49 7.50
CA TYR A 134 21.13 7.99 6.84
C TYR A 134 21.15 8.38 5.35
N PRO A 135 21.06 7.43 4.40
CA PRO A 135 21.06 7.74 2.98
C PRO A 135 19.91 8.67 2.57
N GLY A 136 18.72 8.52 3.19
CA GLY A 136 17.58 9.42 2.96
C GLY A 136 17.85 10.86 3.37
N ALA A 137 18.59 11.07 4.47
CA ALA A 137 18.98 12.41 4.91
C ALA A 137 19.92 13.08 3.92
N VAL A 138 20.93 12.34 3.41
CA VAL A 138 21.85 12.85 2.38
C VAL A 138 21.09 13.19 1.11
N ALA A 139 20.19 12.31 0.65
CA ALA A 139 19.38 12.55 -0.54
C ALA A 139 18.48 13.80 -0.40
N LEU A 140 17.89 14.03 0.78
CA LEU A 140 17.11 15.22 1.05
C LEU A 140 17.97 16.49 1.10
N LEU A 141 19.14 16.44 1.74
CA LEU A 141 20.08 17.57 1.78
C LEU A 141 20.53 17.99 0.37
N ASP A 142 20.89 17.02 -0.48
CA ASP A 142 21.27 17.27 -1.87
C ASP A 142 20.11 17.88 -2.67
N ARG A 143 18.89 17.38 -2.47
CA ARG A 143 17.66 17.92 -3.09
C ARG A 143 17.41 19.37 -2.67
N LEU A 144 17.42 19.66 -1.37
CA LEU A 144 17.19 21.01 -0.83
C LEU A 144 18.23 22.00 -1.36
N ARG A 145 19.50 21.60 -1.40
CA ARG A 145 20.58 22.39 -2.00
C ARG A 145 20.35 22.68 -3.48
N SER A 146 19.94 21.67 -4.24
CA SER A 146 19.66 21.85 -5.68
C SER A 146 18.48 22.79 -5.94
N GLY A 147 17.50 22.83 -5.01
CA GLY A 147 16.39 23.78 -5.01
C GLY A 147 16.71 25.14 -4.39
N GLY A 148 17.93 25.36 -3.90
CA GLY A 148 18.33 26.60 -3.25
C GLY A 148 17.63 26.86 -1.90
N VAL A 149 17.12 25.83 -1.24
CA VAL A 149 16.46 25.93 0.08
C VAL A 149 17.52 25.87 1.19
N PRO A 150 17.67 26.93 2.01
CA PRO A 150 18.60 26.95 3.13
C PRO A 150 18.35 25.82 4.14
N VAL A 151 19.44 25.22 4.61
CA VAL A 151 19.41 24.11 5.57
C VAL A 151 20.22 24.42 6.83
N GLY A 152 19.61 24.18 8.00
CA GLY A 152 20.22 24.36 9.30
C GLY A 152 20.34 23.04 10.08
N LEU A 153 21.42 22.86 10.83
CA LEU A 153 21.57 21.78 11.80
C LEU A 153 21.39 22.32 13.22
N VAL A 154 20.57 21.67 14.04
CA VAL A 154 20.27 22.08 15.42
C VAL A 154 20.38 20.89 16.36
N THR A 155 21.46 20.83 17.14
CA THR A 155 21.73 19.71 18.07
C THR A 155 22.18 20.20 19.44
N ALA A 156 21.77 19.51 20.51
CA ALA A 156 22.27 19.77 21.86
C ALA A 156 23.72 19.28 22.07
N SER A 157 24.29 18.52 21.12
CA SER A 157 25.64 18.00 21.20
C SER A 157 26.69 19.10 21.00
N ARG A 158 27.73 19.13 21.84
CA ARG A 158 28.93 19.96 21.64
C ARG A 158 29.93 19.38 20.62
N ASN A 159 29.62 18.21 20.04
CA ASN A 159 30.53 17.48 19.15
C ASN A 159 30.06 17.49 17.68
N ALA A 160 29.12 18.38 17.33
CA ALA A 160 28.51 18.41 15.99
C ALA A 160 29.55 18.52 14.88
N GLN A 161 30.51 19.44 15.02
CA GLN A 161 31.56 19.66 14.02
C GLN A 161 32.38 18.39 13.75
N ALA A 162 32.89 17.73 14.80
CA ALA A 162 33.68 16.50 14.68
C ALA A 162 32.88 15.36 14.04
N LEU A 163 31.56 15.31 14.28
CA LEU A 163 30.68 14.29 13.71
C LEU A 163 30.38 14.55 12.23
N LEU A 164 30.18 15.81 11.84
CA LEU A 164 30.03 16.20 10.44
C LEU A 164 31.33 15.99 9.64
N GLU A 165 32.50 16.27 10.23
CA GLU A 165 33.81 15.98 9.65
C GLU A 165 33.97 14.47 9.40
N ALA A 166 33.67 13.64 10.41
CA ALA A 166 33.73 12.19 10.29
C ALA A 166 32.73 11.63 9.26
N ALA A 167 31.57 12.29 9.09
CA ALA A 167 30.54 11.92 8.13
C ALA A 167 30.76 12.48 6.72
N GLY A 168 31.70 13.41 6.53
CA GLY A 168 31.92 14.11 5.26
C GLY A 168 30.80 15.10 4.89
N LEU A 169 30.08 15.65 5.88
CA LEU A 169 28.93 16.54 5.72
C LEU A 169 29.18 17.97 6.20
N GLU A 170 30.44 18.36 6.44
CA GLU A 170 30.81 19.71 6.92
C GLU A 170 30.20 20.83 6.10
N SER A 171 30.22 20.68 4.77
CA SER A 171 29.71 21.67 3.85
C SER A 171 28.26 21.42 3.48
N ALA A 172 27.51 20.57 4.18
CA ALA A 172 26.11 20.25 3.86
C ALA A 172 25.11 21.26 4.44
N PHE A 173 25.47 21.99 5.49
CA PHE A 173 24.59 22.90 6.21
C PHE A 173 25.01 24.37 6.05
N ASP A 174 24.05 25.27 5.86
CA ASP A 174 24.29 26.72 5.77
C ASP A 174 24.43 27.36 7.16
N MET A 175 23.88 26.70 8.18
CA MET A 175 23.92 27.14 9.57
C MET A 175 23.98 25.94 10.52
N ILE A 176 24.78 26.05 11.59
CA ILE A 176 24.84 25.05 12.66
C ILE A 176 24.63 25.76 14.01
N ILE A 177 23.64 25.29 14.77
CA ILE A 177 23.40 25.65 16.17
C ILE A 177 23.64 24.39 17.01
N ASP A 178 24.83 24.30 17.58
CA ASP A 178 25.24 23.16 18.41
C ASP A 178 25.22 23.49 19.91
N GLY A 179 25.58 22.53 20.74
CA GLY A 179 25.64 22.70 22.19
C GLY A 179 26.70 23.70 22.66
N GLN A 180 27.67 24.08 21.84
CA GLN A 180 28.65 25.12 22.16
C GLN A 180 28.03 26.50 21.94
N VAL A 181 27.39 26.72 20.79
CA VAL A 181 26.64 27.95 20.50
C VAL A 181 25.55 28.20 21.55
N ALA A 182 24.81 27.14 21.93
CA ALA A 182 23.77 27.24 22.96
C ALA A 182 24.33 27.70 24.32
N ALA A 183 25.50 27.18 24.72
CA ALA A 183 26.14 27.56 25.98
C ALA A 183 26.67 29.00 25.95
N GLU A 184 27.31 29.42 24.85
CA GLU A 184 27.83 30.78 24.66
C GLU A 184 26.72 31.85 24.72
N GLN A 185 25.52 31.51 24.26
CA GLN A 185 24.40 32.44 24.14
C GLN A 185 23.32 32.26 25.23
N GLY A 186 23.49 31.29 26.14
CA GLY A 186 22.53 31.00 27.19
C GLY A 186 21.17 30.53 26.66
N LEU A 187 21.16 29.82 25.53
CA LEU A 187 19.93 29.27 24.95
C LEU A 187 19.51 28.01 25.73
N PRO A 188 18.26 27.94 26.23
CA PRO A 188 17.71 26.72 26.81
C PRO A 188 17.72 25.56 25.79
N SER A 189 17.93 24.33 26.26
CA SER A 189 17.84 23.13 25.42
C SER A 189 16.40 22.68 25.21
N LYS A 190 16.19 21.79 24.24
CA LYS A 190 14.92 21.09 23.98
C LYS A 190 14.38 20.49 25.30
N PRO A 191 13.08 20.61 25.63
CA PRO A 191 11.96 20.94 24.73
C PRO A 191 11.67 22.44 24.53
N ASP A 192 12.52 23.35 25.03
CA ASP A 192 12.39 24.77 24.72
C ASP A 192 12.77 25.04 23.24
N PRO A 193 12.02 25.87 22.49
CA PRO A 193 12.27 26.14 21.08
C PRO A 193 13.47 27.04 20.79
N ALA A 194 14.14 27.62 21.79
CA ALA A 194 15.15 28.67 21.62
C ALA A 194 16.24 28.37 20.59
N MET A 195 16.77 27.15 20.56
CA MET A 195 17.82 26.77 19.59
C MET A 195 17.31 26.75 18.14
N PHE A 196 16.11 26.21 17.91
CA PHE A 196 15.48 26.22 16.59
C PHE A 196 15.11 27.64 16.15
N LEU A 197 14.56 28.45 17.05
CA LEU A 197 14.22 29.85 16.77
C LEU A 197 15.46 30.67 16.41
N GLU A 198 16.58 30.44 17.09
CA GLU A 198 17.86 31.09 16.76
C GLU A 198 18.38 30.65 15.39
N ALA A 199 18.25 29.37 15.03
CA ALA A 199 18.61 28.87 13.69
C ALA A 199 17.77 29.55 12.60
N ALA A 200 16.44 29.59 12.75
CA ALA A 200 15.54 30.27 11.82
C ALA A 200 15.87 31.77 11.69
N ARG A 201 16.13 32.45 12.82
CA ARG A 201 16.52 33.87 12.85
C ARG A 201 17.82 34.13 12.07
N ARG A 202 18.81 33.25 12.18
CA ARG A 202 20.09 33.40 11.45
C ARG A 202 19.96 33.10 9.96
N LEU A 203 19.07 32.19 9.59
CA LEU A 203 18.73 31.93 8.18
C LEU A 203 17.84 33.03 7.58
N GLY A 204 17.28 33.92 8.41
CA GLY A 204 16.42 35.02 7.97
C GLY A 204 14.99 34.60 7.62
N VAL A 205 14.53 33.47 8.16
CA VAL A 205 13.24 32.84 7.85
C VAL A 205 12.32 32.88 9.08
N SER A 206 11.02 33.12 8.88
CA SER A 206 10.04 33.03 9.98
C SER A 206 9.76 31.56 10.33
N PRO A 207 9.51 31.21 11.61
CA PRO A 207 9.27 29.82 12.01
C PRO A 207 8.14 29.15 11.22
N GLU A 208 7.04 29.86 10.96
CA GLU A 208 5.88 29.39 10.18
C GLU A 208 6.21 29.02 8.71
N ARG A 209 7.36 29.48 8.20
CA ARG A 209 7.90 29.19 6.87
C ARG A 209 9.05 28.18 6.89
N ALA A 210 9.39 27.63 8.05
CA ALA A 210 10.48 26.68 8.22
C ALA A 210 9.98 25.32 8.73
N VAL A 211 10.72 24.26 8.34
CA VAL A 211 10.46 22.88 8.72
C VAL A 211 11.43 22.45 9.83
N VAL A 212 10.97 21.68 10.79
CA VAL A 212 11.82 21.00 11.79
C VAL A 212 11.72 19.50 11.61
N ILE A 213 12.85 18.81 11.52
CA ILE A 213 12.94 17.35 11.42
C ILE A 213 13.68 16.81 12.65
N GLU A 214 12.99 15.94 13.40
CA GLU A 214 13.40 15.45 14.72
C GLU A 214 13.04 13.98 14.92
N ASP A 215 13.81 13.25 15.71
CA ASP A 215 13.52 11.86 16.10
C ASP A 215 13.11 11.74 17.58
N ALA A 216 13.32 12.79 18.39
CA ALA A 216 13.05 12.80 19.82
C ALA A 216 11.77 13.57 20.19
N VAL A 217 11.01 13.05 21.16
CA VAL A 217 9.81 13.71 21.74
C VAL A 217 10.10 15.13 22.24
N SER A 218 11.29 15.36 22.83
CA SER A 218 11.70 16.68 23.32
C SER A 218 11.91 17.65 22.16
N GLY A 219 12.52 17.20 21.06
CA GLY A 219 12.72 17.96 19.84
C GLY A 219 11.45 18.29 19.09
N VAL A 220 10.55 17.32 18.94
CA VAL A 220 9.21 17.54 18.37
C VAL A 220 8.43 18.58 19.18
N LYS A 221 8.46 18.50 20.51
CA LYS A 221 7.84 19.53 21.37
C LYS A 221 8.46 20.91 21.19
N ALA A 222 9.77 20.99 20.96
CA ALA A 222 10.45 22.24 20.68
C ALA A 222 10.01 22.81 19.31
N GLY A 223 9.96 22.00 18.26
CA GLY A 223 9.42 22.40 16.96
C GLY A 223 7.98 22.91 17.08
N ARG A 224 7.10 22.14 17.75
CA ARG A 224 5.71 22.52 17.95
C ARG A 224 5.56 23.79 18.78
N GLY A 225 6.30 23.90 19.88
CA GLY A 225 6.31 25.06 20.77
C GLY A 225 6.88 26.33 20.12
N GLY A 226 7.74 26.17 19.12
CA GLY A 226 8.31 27.27 18.33
C GLY A 226 7.40 27.82 17.23
N GLY A 227 6.26 27.16 16.95
CA GLY A 227 5.34 27.56 15.89
C GLY A 227 5.91 27.34 14.48
N PHE A 228 6.71 26.30 14.31
CA PHE A 228 7.27 25.94 13.00
C PHE A 228 6.17 25.45 12.04
N GLY A 229 6.31 25.74 10.74
CA GLY A 229 5.29 25.47 9.73
C GLY A 229 5.01 23.98 9.50
N LEU A 230 6.04 23.14 9.68
CA LEU A 230 5.94 21.68 9.63
C LEU A 230 6.91 21.05 10.63
N VAL A 231 6.41 20.18 11.49
CA VAL A 231 7.21 19.38 12.43
C VAL A 231 7.16 17.92 12.04
N VAL A 232 8.30 17.39 11.59
CA VAL A 232 8.46 16.01 11.12
C VAL A 232 9.11 15.17 12.22
N GLY A 233 8.44 14.09 12.63
CA GLY A 233 9.00 13.05 13.47
C GLY A 233 9.63 11.93 12.64
N ILE A 234 10.82 11.45 12.99
CA ILE A 234 11.42 10.25 12.39
C ILE A 234 11.36 9.09 13.39
N ASP A 235 10.64 8.03 13.04
CA ASP A 235 10.48 6.85 13.89
C ASP A 235 11.26 5.65 13.36
N HIS A 236 12.43 5.42 13.94
CA HIS A 236 13.25 4.24 13.67
C HIS A 236 12.99 3.07 14.62
N ALA A 237 12.14 3.25 15.65
CA ALA A 237 12.09 2.32 16.77
C ALA A 237 10.68 1.92 17.24
N GLY A 238 9.62 2.34 16.53
CA GLY A 238 8.23 1.96 16.82
C GLY A 238 7.55 2.84 17.87
N TYR A 239 7.86 4.15 17.89
CA TYR A 239 7.34 5.14 18.82
C TYR A 239 6.51 6.25 18.15
N ARG A 240 6.00 6.01 16.95
CA ARG A 240 5.16 6.93 16.16
C ARG A 240 4.12 7.68 17.01
N GLU A 241 3.35 6.96 17.82
CA GLU A 241 2.31 7.56 18.68
C GLU A 241 2.84 8.60 19.66
N GLN A 242 4.06 8.41 20.19
CA GLN A 242 4.66 9.36 21.12
C GLN A 242 5.11 10.63 20.42
N LEU A 243 5.60 10.53 19.18
CA LEU A 243 5.98 11.68 18.36
C LEU A 243 4.73 12.46 17.91
N GLU A 244 3.67 11.77 17.51
CA GLU A 244 2.38 12.39 17.20
C GLU A 244 1.78 13.11 18.41
N ALA A 245 1.74 12.43 19.57
CA ALA A 245 1.27 13.04 20.82
C ALA A 245 2.15 14.21 21.30
N ALA A 246 3.42 14.25 20.88
CA ALA A 246 4.33 15.36 21.14
C ALA A 246 4.07 16.58 20.25
N GLY A 247 3.29 16.42 19.17
CA GLY A 247 2.90 17.48 18.25
C GLY A 247 3.58 17.44 16.89
N ALA A 248 4.11 16.30 16.46
CA ALA A 248 4.55 16.12 15.07
C ALA A 248 3.34 16.18 14.13
N ASP A 249 3.48 16.90 13.02
CA ASP A 249 2.45 16.99 11.98
C ASP A 249 2.49 15.76 11.06
N VAL A 250 3.66 15.15 10.90
CA VAL A 250 3.87 13.88 10.19
C VAL A 250 4.96 13.07 10.89
N VAL A 251 4.81 11.74 10.88
CA VAL A 251 5.85 10.82 11.35
C VAL A 251 6.20 9.84 10.23
N LEU A 252 7.50 9.68 9.96
CA LEU A 252 8.03 8.87 8.86
C LEU A 252 9.06 7.85 9.38
N GLY A 253 9.23 6.74 8.68
CA GLY A 253 10.26 5.74 9.02
C GLY A 253 11.65 6.12 8.50
N ASP A 254 11.71 6.92 7.44
CA ASP A 254 12.93 7.45 6.84
C ASP A 254 12.66 8.85 6.28
N VAL A 255 13.58 9.78 6.51
CA VAL A 255 13.43 11.18 6.07
C VAL A 255 13.41 11.34 4.54
N GLY A 256 13.93 10.36 3.78
CA GLY A 256 13.85 10.33 2.33
C GLY A 256 12.43 10.22 1.79
N GLN A 257 11.48 9.75 2.61
CA GLN A 257 10.04 9.66 2.30
C GLN A 257 9.33 11.02 2.41
N LEU A 258 10.02 12.04 2.94
CA LEU A 258 9.43 13.33 3.21
C LEU A 258 9.18 14.10 1.91
N ASP A 259 7.92 14.14 1.51
CA ASP A 259 7.41 15.10 0.56
C ASP A 259 7.06 16.41 1.29
N LEU A 260 7.93 17.40 1.17
CA LEU A 260 7.76 18.73 1.77
C LEU A 260 6.62 19.53 1.15
N GLY A 261 6.06 19.10 0.03
CA GLY A 261 4.87 19.70 -0.56
C GLY A 261 3.56 19.06 -0.07
N ALA A 262 3.58 17.90 0.56
CA ALA A 262 2.36 17.20 0.92
C ALA A 262 1.65 17.82 2.14
N SER A 263 0.34 18.02 2.04
CA SER A 263 -0.54 18.43 3.14
C SER A 263 -1.64 17.40 3.37
N ARG A 264 -1.88 17.10 4.66
CA ARG A 264 -2.73 15.98 5.12
C ARG A 264 -3.74 16.40 6.19
N THR A 265 -4.22 17.65 6.10
CA THR A 265 -5.04 18.27 7.16
C THR A 265 -6.54 17.98 7.07
N ASP A 266 -7.00 17.48 5.91
CA ASP A 266 -8.41 17.20 5.60
C ASP A 266 -8.61 15.68 5.35
N PRO A 267 -9.67 15.05 5.88
CA PRO A 267 -9.92 13.62 5.69
C PRO A 267 -10.40 13.21 4.27
N TRP A 268 -10.61 14.17 3.37
CA TRP A 268 -11.10 13.92 2.00
C TRP A 268 -10.22 14.53 0.90
N MET A 269 -9.20 15.31 1.27
CA MET A 269 -8.34 16.00 0.31
C MET A 269 -6.89 15.53 0.46
N LEU A 270 -6.32 15.07 -0.64
CA LEU A 270 -4.88 14.90 -0.78
C LEU A 270 -4.31 16.11 -1.51
N VAL A 271 -3.49 16.89 -0.82
CA VAL A 271 -3.02 18.19 -1.29
C VAL A 271 -1.50 18.18 -1.44
N TYR A 272 -1.02 18.73 -2.56
CA TYR A 272 0.39 18.91 -2.84
C TYR A 272 0.68 20.36 -3.24
N GLU A 273 1.65 20.96 -2.59
CA GLU A 273 2.21 22.26 -2.90
C GLU A 273 3.56 22.09 -3.61
N GLY A 274 3.79 22.93 -4.60
CA GLY A 274 5.01 22.98 -5.36
C GLY A 274 5.29 21.73 -6.18
N PHE A 275 6.57 21.54 -6.50
CA PHE A 275 7.05 20.48 -7.37
C PHE A 275 8.35 19.88 -6.83
N ASP A 276 8.37 18.56 -6.74
CA ASP A 276 9.51 17.79 -6.29
C ASP A 276 9.75 16.59 -7.22
N PRO A 277 10.78 16.68 -8.09
CA PRO A 277 11.11 15.61 -9.04
C PRO A 277 11.30 14.22 -8.40
N ALA A 278 11.73 14.15 -7.14
CA ALA A 278 11.96 12.89 -6.46
C ALA A 278 10.65 12.17 -6.10
N HIS A 279 9.58 12.93 -5.86
CA HIS A 279 8.28 12.42 -5.42
C HIS A 279 7.22 12.43 -6.52
N GLU A 280 7.47 13.06 -7.66
CA GLU A 280 6.45 13.22 -8.71
C GLU A 280 5.85 11.88 -9.16
N GLY A 281 6.67 10.84 -9.41
CA GLY A 281 6.16 9.52 -9.78
C GLY A 281 5.27 8.87 -8.71
N HIS A 282 5.50 9.18 -7.43
CA HIS A 282 4.65 8.76 -6.31
C HIS A 282 3.35 9.58 -6.28
N ARG A 283 3.44 10.92 -6.37
CA ARG A 283 2.27 11.80 -6.48
C ARG A 283 1.37 11.40 -7.64
N GLU A 284 1.94 11.06 -8.79
CA GLU A 284 1.22 10.59 -9.96
C GLU A 284 0.42 9.30 -9.70
N ALA A 285 0.97 8.37 -8.92
CA ALA A 285 0.26 7.14 -8.58
C ALA A 285 -0.92 7.44 -7.65
N LEU A 286 -0.71 8.26 -6.61
CA LEU A 286 -1.75 8.61 -5.63
C LEU A 286 -2.82 9.57 -6.18
N THR A 287 -2.50 10.34 -7.21
CA THR A 287 -3.44 11.29 -7.85
C THR A 287 -4.02 10.77 -9.17
N ALA A 288 -3.88 9.47 -9.43
CA ALA A 288 -4.56 8.81 -10.54
C ALA A 288 -6.08 8.94 -10.40
N LEU A 289 -6.75 9.04 -11.55
CA LEU A 289 -8.21 9.03 -11.67
C LEU A 289 -8.66 7.88 -12.57
N GLY A 290 -9.76 7.22 -12.21
CA GLY A 290 -10.19 5.97 -12.82
C GLY A 290 -11.59 5.58 -12.40
N ASN A 291 -12.14 4.58 -13.10
CA ASN A 291 -13.54 4.16 -12.97
C ASN A 291 -13.75 2.65 -13.11
N GLY A 292 -12.71 1.82 -12.95
CA GLY A 292 -12.78 0.36 -13.10
C GLY A 292 -12.73 -0.15 -14.55
N TYR A 293 -13.03 0.70 -15.54
CA TYR A 293 -12.78 0.44 -16.96
C TYR A 293 -11.42 0.97 -17.39
N MET A 294 -11.15 2.24 -17.08
CA MET A 294 -9.89 2.91 -17.34
C MET A 294 -9.38 3.64 -16.12
N ALA A 295 -8.06 3.84 -16.06
CA ALA A 295 -7.43 4.79 -15.15
C ALA A 295 -6.31 5.53 -15.86
N THR A 296 -6.15 6.80 -15.51
CA THR A 296 -5.07 7.66 -15.98
C THR A 296 -4.31 8.17 -14.77
N ARG A 297 -2.98 7.97 -14.79
CA ARG A 297 -2.08 8.46 -13.76
C ARG A 297 -2.19 9.97 -13.57
N GLY A 298 -1.80 10.39 -12.38
CA GLY A 298 -1.76 11.75 -11.89
C GLY A 298 -0.92 12.76 -12.67
N VAL A 299 -0.36 12.40 -13.83
CA VAL A 299 0.61 13.18 -14.60
C VAL A 299 0.12 14.57 -14.98
N ARG A 300 1.04 15.52 -15.03
CA ARG A 300 0.81 16.89 -15.49
C ARG A 300 0.47 16.92 -16.99
N PRO A 301 -0.63 17.56 -17.41
CA PRO A 301 -1.08 17.53 -18.82
C PRO A 301 -0.04 18.04 -19.83
N GLU A 302 0.87 18.91 -19.42
CA GLU A 302 1.91 19.49 -20.27
C GLU A 302 3.16 18.59 -20.42
N ARG A 303 3.25 17.50 -19.66
CA ARG A 303 4.45 16.63 -19.61
C ARG A 303 4.25 15.33 -20.39
N GLY A 304 5.33 14.88 -21.03
CA GLY A 304 5.47 13.52 -21.54
C GLY A 304 6.32 12.67 -20.59
N ASP A 305 6.69 11.46 -21.01
CA ASP A 305 7.69 10.68 -20.28
C ASP A 305 9.08 11.32 -20.43
N ASP A 306 9.59 11.89 -19.34
CA ASP A 306 10.90 12.54 -19.24
C ASP A 306 11.80 11.91 -18.16
N GLY A 307 11.37 10.76 -17.61
CA GLY A 307 12.04 10.05 -16.51
C GLY A 307 11.73 10.58 -15.10
N ILE A 308 11.10 11.77 -14.98
CA ILE A 308 10.50 12.32 -13.76
C ILE A 308 8.99 12.03 -13.79
N HIS A 309 8.33 12.47 -14.85
CA HIS A 309 6.93 12.28 -15.12
C HIS A 309 6.70 11.01 -15.93
N TYR A 310 5.57 10.35 -15.69
CA TYR A 310 5.20 9.13 -16.40
C TYR A 310 3.71 9.12 -16.78
N PRO A 311 3.35 9.52 -18.02
CA PRO A 311 1.98 9.40 -18.51
C PRO A 311 1.61 7.94 -18.73
N GLY A 312 0.72 7.44 -17.87
CA GLY A 312 0.14 6.10 -17.99
C GLY A 312 -1.39 6.18 -18.05
N THR A 313 -1.98 5.63 -19.11
CA THR A 313 -3.41 5.32 -19.17
C THR A 313 -3.55 3.82 -19.38
N TYR A 314 -4.34 3.16 -18.53
CA TYR A 314 -4.52 1.70 -18.55
C TYR A 314 -5.99 1.35 -18.64
N LEU A 315 -6.29 0.25 -19.35
CA LEU A 315 -7.64 -0.28 -19.51
C LEU A 315 -7.71 -1.69 -18.93
N SER A 316 -8.74 -1.95 -18.12
CA SER A 316 -8.98 -3.26 -17.49
C SER A 316 -9.03 -4.38 -18.54
N GLY A 317 -8.20 -5.42 -18.35
CA GLY A 317 -8.18 -6.59 -19.24
C GLY A 317 -7.44 -6.42 -20.57
N VAL A 318 -6.78 -5.28 -20.81
CA VAL A 318 -6.00 -5.05 -22.05
C VAL A 318 -4.53 -5.40 -21.84
N TYR A 319 -4.19 -6.66 -22.12
CA TYR A 319 -2.83 -7.17 -22.06
C TYR A 319 -2.24 -7.42 -23.46
N ASN A 320 -0.92 -7.39 -23.55
CA ASN A 320 -0.19 -7.74 -24.76
C ASN A 320 1.19 -8.30 -24.42
N ARG A 321 1.60 -9.36 -25.13
CA ARG A 321 2.90 -9.99 -24.94
C ARG A 321 3.95 -9.45 -25.89
N THR A 322 5.17 -9.23 -25.38
CA THR A 322 6.32 -8.81 -26.18
C THR A 322 7.56 -9.61 -25.80
N ALA A 323 8.48 -9.77 -26.76
CA ALA A 323 9.80 -10.36 -26.53
C ALA A 323 10.86 -9.25 -26.49
N GLY A 324 11.78 -9.35 -25.55
CA GLY A 324 12.72 -8.29 -25.21
C GLY A 324 14.01 -8.79 -24.58
N ILE A 325 15.02 -7.93 -24.50
CA ILE A 325 16.27 -8.16 -23.78
C ILE A 325 16.29 -7.24 -22.57
N ILE A 326 16.22 -7.82 -21.38
CA ILE A 326 16.28 -7.12 -20.08
C ILE A 326 17.56 -7.57 -19.39
N HIS A 327 18.38 -6.64 -18.89
CA HIS A 327 19.69 -6.94 -18.27
C HIS A 327 20.52 -8.03 -18.97
N GLY A 328 20.54 -8.02 -20.32
CA GLY A 328 21.30 -8.96 -21.15
C GLY A 328 20.68 -10.35 -21.33
N ARG A 329 19.44 -10.59 -20.87
CA ARG A 329 18.71 -11.84 -21.01
C ARG A 329 17.48 -11.64 -21.89
N GLU A 330 17.25 -12.56 -22.81
CA GLU A 330 16.03 -12.60 -23.63
C GLU A 330 14.86 -13.13 -22.78
N MET A 331 13.75 -12.39 -22.78
CA MET A 331 12.54 -12.69 -22.02
C MET A 331 11.31 -12.38 -22.88
N GLU A 332 10.29 -13.21 -22.76
CA GLU A 332 8.96 -12.98 -23.33
C GLU A 332 8.01 -12.72 -22.16
N GLU A 333 7.38 -11.54 -22.13
CA GLU A 333 6.58 -11.10 -20.99
C GLU A 333 5.26 -10.49 -21.46
N GLU A 334 4.17 -10.84 -20.77
CA GLU A 334 2.88 -10.16 -20.93
C GLU A 334 2.81 -8.94 -20.00
N HIS A 335 2.19 -7.86 -20.48
CA HIS A 335 1.98 -6.64 -19.71
C HIS A 335 0.60 -6.06 -19.95
N LEU A 336 0.01 -5.47 -18.89
CA LEU A 336 -1.07 -4.51 -19.01
C LEU A 336 -0.58 -3.31 -19.83
N VAL A 337 -1.29 -2.99 -20.91
CA VAL A 337 -0.78 -2.05 -21.92
C VAL A 337 -1.01 -0.60 -21.50
N ASN A 338 0.03 0.24 -21.57
CA ASN A 338 -0.12 1.69 -21.55
C ASN A 338 -0.72 2.15 -22.90
N VAL A 339 -1.98 2.62 -22.88
CA VAL A 339 -2.73 3.03 -24.09
C VAL A 339 -2.46 4.50 -24.43
N PRO A 340 -2.84 5.01 -25.63
CA PRO A 340 -2.56 6.38 -26.02
C PRO A 340 -2.99 7.41 -24.96
N ASN A 341 -2.09 8.34 -24.66
CA ASN A 341 -2.30 9.37 -23.66
C ASN A 341 -3.22 10.46 -24.21
N TRP A 342 -4.38 10.62 -23.56
CA TRP A 342 -5.38 11.62 -23.90
C TRP A 342 -5.15 12.96 -23.20
N LEU A 343 -4.28 13.05 -22.20
CA LEU A 343 -4.08 14.26 -21.40
C LEU A 343 -3.39 15.45 -22.08
N PRO A 344 -2.53 15.32 -23.13
CA PRO A 344 -1.67 16.42 -23.58
C PRO A 344 -2.40 17.77 -23.72
N VAL A 345 -2.04 18.73 -22.85
CA VAL A 345 -2.47 20.13 -22.88
C VAL A 345 -1.30 20.99 -22.45
N ASP A 346 -0.92 21.95 -23.27
CA ASP A 346 0.24 22.82 -23.06
C ASP A 346 -0.11 24.27 -23.40
N VAL A 347 0.53 25.24 -22.75
CA VAL A 347 0.20 26.67 -22.92
C VAL A 347 1.45 27.52 -23.14
N ARG A 348 1.28 28.67 -23.82
CA ARG A 348 2.32 29.69 -24.00
C ARG A 348 1.74 31.10 -24.07
N ILE A 349 2.55 32.11 -23.77
CA ILE A 349 2.21 33.53 -23.93
C ILE A 349 2.83 34.05 -25.23
N GLY A 350 2.01 34.51 -26.17
CA GLY A 350 2.43 34.98 -27.49
C GLY A 350 3.25 33.94 -28.25
N ASP A 351 4.36 34.38 -28.84
CA ASP A 351 5.35 33.52 -29.51
C ASP A 351 6.45 32.99 -28.57
N GLY A 352 6.22 33.07 -27.25
CA GLY A 352 7.13 32.56 -26.24
C GLY A 352 7.24 31.02 -26.22
N PRO A 353 8.10 30.48 -25.35
CA PRO A 353 8.26 29.04 -25.21
C PRO A 353 7.00 28.39 -24.65
N TRP A 354 6.77 27.13 -25.01
CA TRP A 354 5.74 26.30 -24.40
C TRP A 354 6.07 25.98 -22.95
N TRP A 355 5.06 25.85 -22.09
CA TRP A 355 5.26 25.54 -20.68
C TRP A 355 6.03 24.23 -20.48
N SER A 356 5.75 23.23 -21.31
CA SER A 356 6.46 21.95 -21.32
C SER A 356 7.99 22.06 -21.49
N THR A 357 8.51 23.15 -22.07
CA THR A 357 9.97 23.37 -22.22
C THR A 357 10.68 23.61 -20.89
N GLY A 358 9.95 24.04 -19.85
CA GLY A 358 10.52 24.46 -18.57
C GLY A 358 11.14 25.86 -18.56
N GLU A 359 11.05 26.61 -19.67
CA GLU A 359 11.58 27.99 -19.73
C GLU A 359 10.69 29.03 -19.04
N MET A 360 9.39 28.74 -18.89
CA MET A 360 8.48 29.55 -18.07
C MET A 360 8.56 29.11 -16.61
N GLN A 361 8.85 30.06 -15.71
CA GLN A 361 8.89 29.78 -14.28
C GLN A 361 7.46 29.56 -13.75
N ALA A 362 7.26 28.47 -13.02
CA ALA A 362 6.02 28.24 -12.27
C ALA A 362 6.16 28.78 -10.85
N SER A 363 5.12 29.47 -10.40
CA SER A 363 4.91 29.91 -9.03
C SER A 363 3.53 29.44 -8.56
N GLU A 364 3.33 29.27 -7.25
CA GLU A 364 2.04 28.87 -6.67
C GLU A 364 1.43 27.61 -7.31
N ASP A 365 2.24 26.55 -7.45
CA ASP A 365 1.77 25.27 -7.97
C ASP A 365 1.08 24.48 -6.87
N HIS A 366 -0.22 24.27 -7.01
CA HIS A 366 -1.07 23.68 -5.98
C HIS A 366 -1.96 22.62 -6.62
N THR A 367 -1.93 21.40 -6.09
CA THR A 367 -2.69 20.25 -6.59
C THR A 367 -3.57 19.68 -5.49
N GLU A 368 -4.84 19.45 -5.79
CA GLU A 368 -5.84 18.89 -4.89
C GLU A 368 -6.56 17.71 -5.54
N LEU A 369 -6.45 16.54 -4.93
CA LEU A 369 -7.33 15.40 -5.21
C LEU A 369 -8.46 15.38 -4.19
N ASP A 370 -9.68 15.58 -4.67
CA ASP A 370 -10.90 15.44 -3.88
C ASP A 370 -11.41 14.00 -3.99
N LEU A 371 -11.20 13.21 -2.93
CA LEU A 371 -11.59 11.80 -2.86
C LEU A 371 -13.11 11.62 -2.86
N ARG A 372 -13.85 12.62 -2.35
CA ARG A 372 -15.31 12.57 -2.25
C ARG A 372 -15.96 12.74 -3.61
N ARG A 373 -15.39 13.64 -4.42
CA ARG A 373 -15.90 14.00 -5.74
C ARG A 373 -15.25 13.21 -6.86
N GLY A 374 -14.04 12.65 -6.64
CA GLY A 374 -13.26 11.95 -7.65
C GLY A 374 -12.61 12.87 -8.68
N THR A 375 -12.25 14.08 -8.27
CA THR A 375 -11.69 15.11 -9.17
C THR A 375 -10.28 15.52 -8.76
N LEU A 376 -9.43 15.79 -9.75
CA LEU A 376 -8.13 16.41 -9.52
C LEU A 376 -8.16 17.84 -10.04
N THR A 377 -7.77 18.78 -9.18
CA THR A 377 -7.62 20.19 -9.52
C THR A 377 -6.17 20.60 -9.36
N ARG A 378 -5.61 21.32 -10.33
CA ARG A 378 -4.29 21.94 -10.23
C ARG A 378 -4.38 23.41 -10.59
N ARG A 379 -3.79 24.26 -9.76
CA ARG A 379 -3.63 25.69 -10.00
C ARG A 379 -2.14 26.00 -10.08
N VAL A 380 -1.75 26.81 -11.06
CA VAL A 380 -0.39 27.31 -11.18
C VAL A 380 -0.39 28.74 -11.72
N THR A 381 0.59 29.52 -11.33
CA THR A 381 0.86 30.86 -11.89
C THR A 381 2.16 30.81 -12.68
N LEU A 382 2.08 30.95 -14.00
CA LEU A 382 3.24 30.97 -14.89
C LEU A 382 3.74 32.40 -15.08
N ILE A 383 5.06 32.58 -14.96
CA ILE A 383 5.73 33.86 -15.13
C ILE A 383 6.40 33.87 -16.51
N GLY A 384 5.92 34.74 -17.39
CA GLY A 384 6.44 34.98 -18.73
C GLY A 384 7.32 36.24 -18.83
N PRO A 385 7.72 36.62 -20.06
CA PRO A 385 8.55 37.79 -20.30
C PRO A 385 7.92 39.10 -19.76
N GLY A 386 8.73 39.95 -19.13
CA GLY A 386 8.28 41.25 -18.62
C GLY A 386 7.35 41.17 -17.41
N ASP A 387 7.49 40.13 -16.58
CA ASP A 387 6.65 39.85 -15.40
C ASP A 387 5.16 39.60 -15.73
N ALA A 388 4.84 39.30 -16.99
CA ALA A 388 3.50 38.87 -17.40
C ALA A 388 3.15 37.55 -16.71
N GLN A 389 1.96 37.47 -16.13
CA GLN A 389 1.51 36.28 -15.40
C GLN A 389 0.34 35.61 -16.11
N LEU A 390 0.39 34.29 -16.24
CA LEU A 390 -0.71 33.47 -16.72
C LEU A 390 -1.10 32.49 -15.62
N ILE A 391 -2.28 32.70 -15.03
CA ILE A 391 -2.85 31.74 -14.07
C ILE A 391 -3.52 30.63 -14.86
N VAL A 392 -3.16 29.39 -14.58
CA VAL A 392 -3.73 28.19 -15.20
C VAL A 392 -4.41 27.36 -14.11
N VAL A 393 -5.69 27.06 -14.30
CA VAL A 393 -6.46 26.15 -13.43
C VAL A 393 -6.94 24.98 -14.28
N GLN A 394 -6.49 23.78 -13.93
CA GLN A 394 -6.86 22.53 -14.56
C GLN A 394 -7.76 21.72 -13.63
N ARG A 395 -8.95 21.32 -14.08
CA ARG A 395 -9.84 20.41 -13.37
C ARG A 395 -10.08 19.18 -14.23
N ARG A 396 -9.91 17.98 -13.69
CA ARG A 396 -10.15 16.75 -14.45
C ARG A 396 -10.91 15.69 -13.69
N LEU A 397 -11.58 14.85 -14.46
CA LEU A 397 -12.30 13.66 -14.03
C LEU A 397 -12.11 12.51 -15.02
N VAL A 398 -12.14 11.28 -14.52
CA VAL A 398 -12.47 10.08 -15.28
C VAL A 398 -13.87 9.68 -14.84
N SER A 399 -14.82 9.69 -15.76
CA SER A 399 -16.24 9.62 -15.43
C SER A 399 -16.57 8.31 -14.73
N MET A 400 -17.18 8.38 -13.53
CA MET A 400 -17.67 7.19 -12.83
C MET A 400 -19.10 6.84 -13.27
N ASP A 401 -19.78 7.74 -13.99
CA ASP A 401 -21.12 7.49 -14.54
C ASP A 401 -21.04 6.74 -15.89
N ASN A 402 -20.30 7.30 -16.85
CA ASN A 402 -19.96 6.65 -18.11
C ASN A 402 -18.53 6.09 -18.11
N PRO A 403 -18.31 4.78 -18.32
CA PRO A 403 -16.98 4.15 -18.22
C PRO A 403 -15.99 4.60 -19.30
N HIS A 404 -16.48 5.07 -20.46
CA HIS A 404 -15.65 5.39 -21.61
C HIS A 404 -15.17 6.84 -21.62
N LEU A 405 -15.65 7.71 -20.73
CA LEU A 405 -15.42 9.15 -20.80
C LEU A 405 -14.43 9.68 -19.77
N ALA A 406 -13.60 10.63 -20.19
CA ALA A 406 -12.80 11.48 -19.32
C ALA A 406 -12.89 12.94 -19.78
N ALA A 407 -12.66 13.88 -18.87
CA ALA A 407 -12.67 15.30 -19.20
C ALA A 407 -11.58 16.08 -18.46
N LEU A 408 -11.03 17.10 -19.13
CA LEU A 408 -10.10 18.08 -18.60
C LEU A 408 -10.58 19.48 -18.99
N GLU A 409 -10.92 20.29 -17.99
CA GLU A 409 -11.16 21.71 -18.12
C GLU A 409 -9.87 22.47 -17.80
N THR A 410 -9.43 23.36 -18.68
CA THR A 410 -8.26 24.23 -18.47
C THR A 410 -8.69 25.68 -18.63
N THR A 411 -8.65 26.41 -17.53
CA THR A 411 -8.97 27.84 -17.46
C THR A 411 -7.68 28.63 -17.39
N VAL A 412 -7.52 29.61 -18.28
CA VAL A 412 -6.35 30.51 -18.32
C VAL A 412 -6.79 31.95 -18.09
N THR A 413 -6.08 32.67 -17.22
CA THR A 413 -6.34 34.09 -16.90
C THR A 413 -5.08 34.91 -17.11
N ALA A 414 -5.17 35.95 -17.94
CA ALA A 414 -4.07 36.87 -18.20
C ALA A 414 -3.96 37.93 -17.09
N HIS A 415 -2.74 38.16 -16.60
CA HIS A 415 -2.45 39.20 -15.61
C HIS A 415 -1.22 40.02 -16.02
N GLY A 416 -1.40 41.34 -16.10
CA GLY A 416 -0.34 42.28 -16.45
C GLY A 416 -0.01 42.34 -17.94
N PHE A 417 -0.80 41.72 -18.82
CA PHE A 417 -0.59 41.78 -20.26
C PHE A 417 -1.89 41.67 -21.08
N ASN A 418 -1.83 42.15 -22.33
CA ASN A 418 -2.84 41.92 -23.36
C ASN A 418 -2.17 41.18 -24.51
N GLY A 419 -2.78 40.12 -25.02
CA GLY A 419 -2.22 39.40 -26.17
C GLY A 419 -2.79 38.01 -26.37
N THR A 420 -2.08 37.26 -27.22
CA THR A 420 -2.45 35.89 -27.57
C THR A 420 -1.93 34.92 -26.53
N VAL A 421 -2.78 33.99 -26.09
CA VAL A 421 -2.37 32.78 -25.37
C VAL A 421 -2.57 31.61 -26.31
N GLY A 422 -1.49 30.88 -26.57
CA GLY A 422 -1.54 29.66 -27.37
C GLY A 422 -1.80 28.46 -26.47
N ILE A 423 -2.78 27.64 -26.83
CA ILE A 423 -3.13 26.40 -26.11
C ILE A 423 -2.99 25.25 -27.10
N ARG A 424 -2.20 24.24 -26.75
CA ARG A 424 -1.99 23.05 -27.57
C ARG A 424 -2.67 21.86 -26.92
N SER A 425 -3.48 21.12 -27.67
CA SER A 425 -4.24 19.96 -27.20
C SER A 425 -4.22 18.84 -28.25
N GLY A 426 -4.21 17.58 -27.80
CA GLY A 426 -4.37 16.44 -28.70
C GLY A 426 -4.08 15.10 -28.02
N ILE A 427 -3.55 14.15 -28.77
CA ILE A 427 -3.34 12.76 -28.36
C ILE A 427 -1.88 12.36 -28.57
N ASP A 428 -1.30 11.65 -27.62
CA ASP A 428 0.04 11.06 -27.72
C ASP A 428 -0.01 9.54 -27.73
N ALA A 429 0.28 8.92 -28.88
CA ALA A 429 0.37 7.47 -29.05
C ALA A 429 1.83 6.97 -29.09
N GLN A 430 2.81 7.79 -28.66
CA GLN A 430 4.23 7.39 -28.55
C GLN A 430 4.56 6.60 -27.27
N VAL A 431 3.57 6.40 -26.40
CA VAL A 431 3.67 5.70 -25.11
C VAL A 431 4.34 4.32 -25.23
N ALA A 432 4.99 3.92 -24.14
CA ALA A 432 5.63 2.63 -23.96
C ALA A 432 5.59 2.24 -22.49
N ASN A 433 5.54 0.94 -22.19
CA ASN A 433 5.58 0.41 -20.83
C ASN A 433 6.99 0.56 -20.24
N THR A 434 7.25 1.66 -19.55
CA THR A 434 8.57 2.00 -18.97
C THR A 434 8.48 2.53 -17.53
N ASN A 435 7.33 2.35 -16.87
CA ASN A 435 7.10 2.85 -15.51
C ASN A 435 8.02 2.18 -14.49
N VAL A 436 8.26 0.87 -14.65
CA VAL A 436 9.15 0.06 -13.82
C VAL A 436 10.54 0.04 -14.45
N ARG A 437 11.50 0.69 -13.80
CA ARG A 437 12.85 0.90 -14.34
C ARG A 437 13.61 -0.40 -14.57
N ASP A 438 13.40 -1.39 -13.70
CA ASP A 438 14.07 -2.70 -13.78
C ASP A 438 13.54 -3.57 -14.94
N TYR A 439 12.41 -3.21 -15.55
CA TYR A 439 11.86 -3.90 -16.72
C TYR A 439 12.31 -3.28 -18.05
N ILE A 440 13.09 -2.19 -18.01
CA ILE A 440 13.50 -1.47 -19.21
C ILE A 440 14.58 -2.27 -19.95
N GLY A 441 14.32 -2.55 -21.22
CA GLY A 441 15.15 -3.34 -22.11
C GLY A 441 14.82 -3.06 -23.57
N SER A 442 14.65 -4.12 -24.37
CA SER A 442 13.84 -4.06 -25.60
C SER A 442 12.44 -4.64 -25.34
N GLY A 443 11.44 -4.31 -26.17
CA GLY A 443 10.10 -4.90 -26.07
C GLY A 443 9.01 -4.05 -25.39
N GLN A 444 9.29 -2.82 -24.96
CA GLN A 444 8.37 -1.97 -24.19
C GLN A 444 7.23 -1.35 -25.02
N ARG A 445 7.30 -1.49 -26.36
CA ARG A 445 6.30 -0.94 -27.27
C ARG A 445 5.26 -2.02 -27.59
N HIS A 446 4.09 -1.91 -26.97
CA HIS A 446 2.97 -2.83 -27.18
C HIS A 446 2.04 -2.38 -28.32
N LEU A 447 2.09 -1.11 -28.73
CA LEU A 447 1.19 -0.53 -29.73
C LEU A 447 1.85 -0.39 -31.11
N SER A 448 1.07 -0.69 -32.15
CA SER A 448 1.39 -0.45 -33.57
C SER A 448 0.28 0.34 -34.25
N ASP A 449 0.56 0.76 -35.49
CA ASP A 449 -0.45 1.25 -36.44
C ASP A 449 -1.27 2.44 -35.93
N ALA A 450 -0.62 3.43 -35.31
CA ALA A 450 -1.29 4.67 -34.92
C ALA A 450 -1.78 5.43 -36.14
N VAL A 451 -3.10 5.61 -36.24
CA VAL A 451 -3.77 6.36 -37.29
C VAL A 451 -4.57 7.48 -36.65
N PHE A 452 -4.26 8.72 -37.05
CA PHE A 452 -5.01 9.90 -36.64
C PHE A 452 -5.95 10.33 -37.77
N THR A 453 -7.20 10.62 -37.40
CA THR A 453 -8.23 11.15 -38.30
C THR A 453 -8.78 12.44 -37.69
N ASP A 454 -8.62 13.54 -38.40
CA ASP A 454 -9.30 14.81 -38.08
C ASP A 454 -10.74 14.76 -38.62
N LEU A 455 -11.72 14.86 -37.72
CA LEU A 455 -13.14 14.89 -38.09
C LEU A 455 -13.57 16.34 -38.38
N ASP A 456 -13.02 17.28 -37.62
CA ASP A 456 -13.18 18.72 -37.76
C ASP A 456 -12.01 19.44 -37.04
N ASP A 457 -12.09 20.77 -36.92
CA ASP A 457 -11.05 21.58 -36.25
C ASP A 457 -10.92 21.30 -34.75
N HIS A 458 -11.90 20.63 -34.14
CA HIS A 458 -12.03 20.42 -32.70
C HIS A 458 -11.92 18.95 -32.27
N THR A 459 -12.13 18.01 -33.19
CA THR A 459 -12.25 16.59 -32.89
C THR A 459 -11.24 15.76 -33.68
N VAL A 460 -10.41 15.00 -32.96
CA VAL A 460 -9.45 14.04 -33.51
C VAL A 460 -9.73 12.65 -32.96
N LEU A 461 -9.67 11.65 -33.84
CA LEU A 461 -9.71 10.22 -33.51
C LEU A 461 -8.31 9.62 -33.70
N CYS A 462 -7.84 8.88 -32.70
CA CYS A 462 -6.65 8.04 -32.78
C CYS A 462 -7.07 6.57 -32.69
N GLU A 463 -6.72 5.77 -33.69
CA GLU A 463 -6.86 4.33 -33.64
C GLU A 463 -5.47 3.68 -33.59
N VAL A 464 -5.29 2.75 -32.66
CA VAL A 464 -4.07 1.94 -32.49
C VAL A 464 -4.44 0.46 -32.36
N LYS A 465 -3.43 -0.41 -32.43
CA LYS A 465 -3.60 -1.84 -32.22
C LYS A 465 -2.48 -2.38 -31.34
N THR A 466 -2.78 -3.34 -30.46
CA THR A 466 -1.72 -4.09 -29.80
C THR A 466 -1.02 -5.03 -30.79
N ASN A 467 0.30 -5.09 -30.73
CA ASN A 467 1.11 -5.71 -31.77
C ASN A 467 1.06 -7.25 -31.78
N GLN A 468 0.64 -7.89 -30.68
CA GLN A 468 0.53 -9.34 -30.55
C GLN A 468 -0.93 -9.76 -30.30
N SER A 469 -1.59 -9.21 -29.29
CA SER A 469 -2.97 -9.57 -28.94
C SER A 469 -4.02 -9.03 -29.91
N GLN A 470 -3.63 -8.14 -30.83
CA GLN A 470 -4.46 -7.58 -31.91
C GLN A 470 -5.71 -6.82 -31.43
N ILE A 471 -5.75 -6.39 -30.17
CA ILE A 471 -6.82 -5.57 -29.60
C ILE A 471 -6.75 -4.20 -30.27
N ARG A 472 -7.84 -3.78 -30.90
CA ARG A 472 -7.96 -2.42 -31.47
C ARG A 472 -8.44 -1.48 -30.39
N ILE A 473 -7.84 -0.31 -30.31
CA ILE A 473 -8.16 0.72 -29.31
C ILE A 473 -8.37 2.02 -30.07
N ALA A 474 -9.48 2.68 -29.79
CA ALA A 474 -9.83 3.99 -30.31
C ALA A 474 -9.90 4.99 -29.15
N LEU A 475 -9.22 6.11 -29.32
CA LEU A 475 -9.29 7.27 -28.44
C LEU A 475 -9.73 8.47 -29.29
N ALA A 476 -10.91 9.00 -29.01
CA ALA A 476 -11.39 10.24 -29.61
C ALA A 476 -11.28 11.38 -28.59
N VAL A 477 -10.82 12.55 -29.04
CA VAL A 477 -10.73 13.76 -28.22
C VAL A 477 -11.45 14.90 -28.92
N ARG A 478 -12.30 15.61 -28.18
CA ARG A 478 -12.93 16.87 -28.61
C ARG A 478 -12.43 18.02 -27.73
N THR A 479 -11.96 19.10 -28.35
CA THR A 479 -11.46 20.32 -27.68
C THR A 479 -12.34 21.52 -28.03
N GLN A 480 -12.96 22.15 -27.04
CA GLN A 480 -13.93 23.24 -27.21
C GLN A 480 -13.57 24.45 -26.33
N PHE A 481 -14.02 25.63 -26.76
CA PHE A 481 -13.82 26.90 -26.04
C PHE A 481 -15.17 27.59 -25.80
N PRO A 482 -15.93 27.18 -24.78
CA PRO A 482 -17.25 27.75 -24.51
C PRO A 482 -17.20 29.28 -24.35
N GLY A 483 -18.02 29.99 -25.12
CA GLY A 483 -18.12 31.47 -25.04
C GLY A 483 -16.92 32.23 -25.57
N ARG A 484 -15.96 31.57 -26.26
CA ARG A 484 -14.76 32.20 -26.85
C ARG A 484 -14.51 31.72 -28.27
N GLU A 485 -14.09 32.63 -29.13
CA GLU A 485 -13.49 32.26 -30.41
C GLU A 485 -12.03 31.86 -30.19
N ALA A 486 -11.65 30.70 -30.72
CA ALA A 486 -10.27 30.23 -30.74
C ALA A 486 -9.90 29.91 -32.19
N THR A 487 -8.75 30.39 -32.64
CA THR A 487 -8.27 30.11 -34.00
C THR A 487 -7.42 28.85 -33.97
N ALA A 488 -7.90 27.79 -34.61
CA ALA A 488 -7.12 26.56 -34.80
C ALA A 488 -6.01 26.79 -35.83
N SER A 489 -4.80 26.30 -35.53
CA SER A 489 -3.63 26.41 -36.39
C SER A 489 -2.84 25.10 -36.43
N ASP A 490 -1.55 25.17 -36.77
CA ASP A 490 -0.65 24.07 -37.11
C ASP A 490 -0.86 22.81 -36.25
N VAL A 491 -0.87 21.66 -36.95
CA VAL A 491 -0.83 20.34 -36.35
C VAL A 491 0.62 19.88 -36.27
N ASP A 492 1.10 19.63 -35.06
CA ASP A 492 2.35 18.92 -34.82
C ASP A 492 2.07 17.41 -34.88
N ASP A 493 2.28 16.83 -36.07
CA ASP A 493 2.16 15.39 -36.33
C ASP A 493 3.55 14.76 -36.33
N GLY A 494 4.00 14.30 -35.15
CA GLY A 494 5.24 13.54 -34.97
C GLY A 494 5.13 12.08 -35.44
N GLY A 495 4.16 11.75 -36.29
CA GLY A 495 3.85 10.42 -36.84
C GLY A 495 3.18 9.44 -35.86
N ARG A 496 3.25 9.72 -34.56
CA ARG A 496 2.60 8.96 -33.47
C ARG A 496 2.06 9.87 -32.35
N ARG A 497 2.04 11.17 -32.60
CA ARG A 497 1.55 12.20 -31.68
C ARG A 497 0.88 13.25 -32.55
N HIS A 498 -0.33 13.65 -32.20
CA HIS A 498 -1.10 14.65 -32.91
C HIS A 498 -1.50 15.73 -31.93
N LEU A 499 -0.99 16.94 -32.12
CA LEU A 499 -1.31 18.10 -31.30
C LEU A 499 -1.73 19.27 -32.16
N ARG A 500 -2.88 19.86 -31.87
CA ARG A 500 -3.39 21.06 -32.52
C ARG A 500 -3.21 22.27 -31.61
N THR A 501 -2.81 23.39 -32.20
CA THR A 501 -2.72 24.67 -31.51
C THR A 501 -4.00 25.49 -31.69
N PHE A 502 -4.44 26.14 -30.62
CA PHE A 502 -5.58 27.03 -30.54
C PHE A 502 -5.13 28.35 -29.92
N ASP A 503 -5.28 29.43 -30.67
CA ASP A 503 -4.92 30.76 -30.20
C ASP A 503 -6.16 31.51 -29.69
N VAL A 504 -6.11 31.99 -28.46
CA VAL A 504 -7.14 32.83 -27.83
C VAL A 504 -6.59 34.21 -27.52
N GLN A 505 -7.36 35.26 -27.81
CA GLN A 505 -7.00 36.64 -27.46
C GLN A 505 -7.54 36.96 -26.06
N LEU A 506 -6.67 37.46 -25.18
CA LEU A 506 -7.01 37.87 -23.83
C LEU A 506 -6.54 39.31 -23.57
N VAL A 507 -7.34 40.05 -22.81
CA VAL A 507 -6.93 41.29 -22.14
C VAL A 507 -6.64 41.05 -20.66
N ASP A 508 -5.92 41.97 -20.03
CA ASP A 508 -5.59 41.90 -18.61
C ASP A 508 -6.83 41.69 -17.72
N GLY A 509 -6.77 40.68 -16.85
CA GLY A 509 -7.85 40.22 -15.96
C GLY A 509 -8.91 39.34 -16.64
N GLU A 510 -8.80 39.07 -17.95
CA GLU A 510 -9.73 38.25 -18.71
C GLU A 510 -9.39 36.76 -18.63
N THR A 511 -10.43 35.94 -18.68
CA THR A 511 -10.34 34.48 -18.62
C THR A 511 -10.88 33.82 -19.90
N ALA A 512 -10.22 32.73 -20.32
CA ALA A 512 -10.73 31.77 -21.29
C ALA A 512 -10.67 30.35 -20.72
N THR A 513 -11.66 29.53 -21.08
CA THR A 513 -11.75 28.13 -20.64
C THR A 513 -11.77 27.21 -21.85
N MET A 514 -10.88 26.24 -21.84
CA MET A 514 -10.84 25.11 -22.77
C MET A 514 -11.44 23.89 -22.08
N MET A 515 -12.36 23.21 -22.75
CA MET A 515 -12.87 21.90 -22.36
C MET A 515 -12.34 20.84 -23.32
N LYS A 516 -11.72 19.80 -22.77
CA LYS A 516 -11.24 18.63 -23.50
C LYS A 516 -11.98 17.40 -23.00
N THR A 517 -12.77 16.76 -23.87
CA THR A 517 -13.47 15.50 -23.56
C THR A 517 -12.85 14.37 -24.36
N ALA A 518 -12.52 13.27 -23.70
CA ALA A 518 -11.97 12.07 -24.29
C ALA A 518 -12.97 10.91 -24.18
N ALA A 519 -13.04 10.09 -25.23
CA ALA A 519 -13.74 8.81 -25.22
C ALA A 519 -12.78 7.69 -25.63
N VAL A 520 -12.69 6.63 -24.83
CA VAL A 520 -11.86 5.45 -25.11
C VAL A 520 -12.73 4.21 -25.24
N VAL A 521 -12.57 3.49 -26.34
CA VAL A 521 -13.27 2.24 -26.63
C VAL A 521 -12.29 1.24 -27.27
N THR A 522 -12.48 -0.04 -27.00
CA THR A 522 -11.67 -1.14 -27.51
C THR A 522 -12.51 -2.13 -28.31
N SER A 523 -11.85 -3.03 -29.04
CA SER A 523 -12.54 -4.14 -29.70
C SER A 523 -13.03 -5.23 -28.74
N ARG A 524 -12.80 -5.10 -27.42
CA ARG A 524 -13.34 -6.00 -26.39
C ARG A 524 -14.70 -5.53 -25.88
N ASP A 525 -15.07 -4.28 -26.13
CA ASP A 525 -16.35 -3.74 -25.70
C ASP A 525 -17.51 -4.39 -26.46
N VAL A 526 -18.61 -4.62 -25.75
CA VAL A 526 -19.79 -5.29 -26.28
C VAL A 526 -20.69 -4.30 -27.02
N ALA A 527 -21.49 -4.81 -27.97
CA ALA A 527 -22.49 -4.03 -28.70
C ALA A 527 -21.97 -2.82 -29.51
N ILE A 528 -20.72 -2.89 -30.00
CA ILE A 528 -20.14 -1.87 -30.90
C ILE A 528 -20.00 -2.37 -32.35
N SER A 529 -20.03 -1.45 -33.32
CA SER A 529 -19.72 -1.72 -34.74
C SER A 529 -18.20 -1.74 -34.98
N SER A 530 -17.52 -0.70 -34.50
CA SER A 530 -16.07 -0.59 -34.45
C SER A 530 -15.66 0.32 -33.28
N PRO A 531 -14.42 0.19 -32.74
CA PRO A 531 -13.97 1.06 -31.65
C PRO A 531 -14.01 2.55 -32.03
N GLY A 532 -13.59 2.92 -33.24
CA GLY A 532 -13.61 4.30 -33.72
C GLY A 532 -15.02 4.91 -33.77
N GLU A 533 -15.99 4.21 -34.38
CA GLU A 533 -17.39 4.69 -34.42
C GLU A 533 -18.01 4.78 -33.03
N ALA A 534 -17.69 3.84 -32.13
CA ALA A 534 -18.20 3.83 -30.77
C ALA A 534 -17.63 5.00 -29.94
N ALA A 535 -16.33 5.26 -30.00
CA ALA A 535 -15.70 6.39 -29.31
C ALA A 535 -16.30 7.73 -29.77
N LEU A 536 -16.51 7.90 -31.09
CA LEU A 536 -17.17 9.10 -31.64
C LEU A 536 -18.64 9.19 -31.21
N THR A 537 -19.34 8.05 -31.14
CA THR A 537 -20.72 7.98 -30.66
C THR A 537 -20.82 8.44 -29.21
N GLU A 538 -19.95 7.97 -28.32
CA GLU A 538 -19.92 8.39 -26.92
C GLU A 538 -19.69 9.90 -26.78
N LEU A 539 -18.74 10.48 -27.54
CA LEU A 539 -18.56 11.93 -27.59
C LEU A 539 -19.79 12.68 -28.14
N SER A 540 -20.49 12.12 -29.12
CA SER A 540 -21.67 12.76 -29.71
C SER A 540 -22.92 12.71 -28.82
N ARG A 541 -23.02 11.72 -27.93
CA ARG A 541 -24.11 11.61 -26.95
C ARG A 541 -23.98 12.63 -25.83
N HIS A 542 -22.76 13.06 -25.54
CA HIS A 542 -22.42 13.95 -24.43
C HIS A 542 -21.92 15.30 -24.94
N VAL A 543 -22.84 16.06 -25.55
CA VAL A 543 -22.62 17.47 -25.96
C VAL A 543 -23.05 18.37 -24.81
N GLY A 544 -22.28 18.34 -23.72
CA GLY A 544 -22.50 19.16 -22.53
C GLY A 544 -21.23 19.92 -22.15
N ASP A 545 -21.36 20.88 -21.23
CA ASP A 545 -20.22 21.50 -20.57
C ASP A 545 -19.62 20.57 -19.50
N PHE A 546 -18.45 20.95 -18.98
CA PHE A 546 -17.72 20.16 -17.97
C PHE A 546 -18.56 19.92 -16.71
N ASP A 547 -19.36 20.91 -16.32
CA ASP A 547 -20.20 20.84 -15.12
C ASP A 547 -21.31 19.80 -15.23
N THR A 548 -21.85 19.55 -16.43
CA THR A 548 -22.80 18.46 -16.65
C THR A 548 -22.15 17.09 -16.41
N LEU A 549 -21.00 16.82 -17.03
CA LEU A 549 -20.25 15.56 -16.81
C LEU A 549 -19.83 15.40 -15.35
N LEU A 550 -19.44 16.49 -14.71
CA LEU A 550 -19.08 16.50 -13.29
C LEU A 550 -20.27 16.17 -12.39
N HIS A 551 -21.46 16.71 -12.67
CA HIS A 551 -22.66 16.44 -11.90
C HIS A 551 -22.99 14.94 -11.89
N ASP A 552 -22.98 14.30 -13.07
CA ASP A 552 -23.28 12.88 -13.22
C ASP A 552 -22.20 12.02 -12.55
N HIS A 553 -20.92 12.37 -12.74
CA HIS A 553 -19.77 11.76 -12.07
C HIS A 553 -19.88 11.82 -10.53
N GLU A 554 -20.21 12.98 -9.96
CA GLU A 554 -20.39 13.14 -8.51
C GLU A 554 -21.62 12.39 -7.98
N ALA A 555 -22.68 12.28 -8.79
CA ALA A 555 -23.83 11.46 -8.44
C ALA A 555 -23.45 9.98 -8.36
N ALA A 556 -22.62 9.48 -9.28
CA ALA A 556 -22.07 8.13 -9.22
C ALA A 556 -21.18 7.91 -7.98
N TRP A 557 -20.24 8.82 -7.71
CA TRP A 557 -19.39 8.74 -6.52
C TRP A 557 -20.19 8.78 -5.21
N ARG A 558 -21.23 9.61 -5.09
CA ARG A 558 -22.10 9.61 -3.91
C ARG A 558 -22.72 8.24 -3.66
N ARG A 559 -23.25 7.59 -4.71
CA ARG A 559 -23.82 6.22 -4.59
C ARG A 559 -22.79 5.19 -4.14
N LEU A 560 -21.53 5.33 -4.55
CA LEU A 560 -20.45 4.46 -4.11
C LEU A 560 -20.06 4.74 -2.65
N TRP A 561 -19.89 6.02 -2.28
CA TRP A 561 -19.55 6.42 -0.91
C TRP A 561 -20.63 6.04 0.10
N ASP A 562 -21.91 6.09 -0.27
CA ASP A 562 -23.01 5.63 0.58
C ASP A 562 -22.91 4.12 0.90
N ARG A 563 -22.31 3.31 0.00
CA ARG A 563 -22.16 1.85 0.18
C ARG A 563 -20.83 1.45 0.81
N PHE A 564 -19.75 2.11 0.43
CA PHE A 564 -18.38 1.73 0.78
C PHE A 564 -17.77 2.59 1.89
N GLY A 565 -18.39 3.72 2.23
CA GLY A 565 -17.95 4.56 3.33
C GLY A 565 -17.92 3.79 4.65
N VAL A 566 -16.80 3.90 5.36
CA VAL A 566 -16.66 3.38 6.73
C VAL A 566 -16.47 4.58 7.65
N ILE A 567 -17.42 4.78 8.55
CA ILE A 567 -17.37 5.87 9.53
C ILE A 567 -16.71 5.33 10.79
N PHE A 568 -15.61 5.96 11.20
CA PHE A 568 -14.93 5.63 12.44
C PHE A 568 -14.31 6.89 13.07
N ASP A 569 -14.05 6.83 14.37
CA ASP A 569 -13.56 7.94 15.19
C ASP A 569 -12.02 8.06 15.23
N GLY A 570 -11.34 7.62 14.17
CA GLY A 570 -9.90 7.78 14.05
C GLY A 570 -9.42 9.22 13.85
N ASP A 571 -8.12 9.42 14.00
CA ASP A 571 -7.47 10.69 13.70
C ASP A 571 -7.67 11.10 12.21
N ARG A 572 -7.41 12.37 11.88
CA ARG A 572 -7.67 12.89 10.53
C ARG A 572 -6.87 12.18 9.45
N GLN A 573 -5.62 11.82 9.74
CA GLN A 573 -4.75 11.17 8.78
C GLN A 573 -5.21 9.73 8.52
N SER A 574 -5.55 8.98 9.57
CA SER A 574 -6.10 7.62 9.41
C SER A 574 -7.39 7.62 8.60
N ARG A 575 -8.27 8.62 8.78
CA ARG A 575 -9.48 8.79 7.97
C ARG A 575 -9.19 9.15 6.52
N LEU A 576 -8.26 10.09 6.27
CA LEU A 576 -7.81 10.43 4.92
C LEU A 576 -7.32 9.19 4.18
N ILE A 577 -6.45 8.41 4.81
CA ILE A 577 -5.84 7.23 4.21
C ILE A 577 -6.90 6.16 3.94
N LEU A 578 -7.80 5.88 4.88
CA LEU A 578 -8.85 4.89 4.65
C LEU A 578 -9.76 5.31 3.50
N ASN A 579 -10.12 6.60 3.42
CA ASN A 579 -10.87 7.13 2.28
C ASN A 579 -10.07 7.00 0.99
N LEU A 580 -8.76 7.26 1.00
CA LEU A 580 -7.88 7.07 -0.16
C LEU A 580 -7.87 5.60 -0.61
N HIS A 581 -7.84 4.65 0.32
CA HIS A 581 -7.87 3.21 0.04
C HIS A 581 -9.19 2.77 -0.60
N VAL A 582 -10.33 3.21 -0.04
CA VAL A 582 -11.65 2.95 -0.64
C VAL A 582 -11.77 3.60 -2.02
N PHE A 583 -11.30 4.84 -2.16
CA PHE A 583 -11.29 5.58 -3.43
C PHE A 583 -10.52 4.82 -4.50
N HIS A 584 -9.27 4.44 -4.25
CA HIS A 584 -8.44 3.71 -5.21
C HIS A 584 -8.92 2.28 -5.48
N LEU A 585 -9.50 1.61 -4.47
CA LEU A 585 -10.18 0.33 -4.69
C LEU A 585 -11.28 0.49 -5.75
N LEU A 586 -12.13 1.49 -5.61
CA LEU A 586 -13.23 1.75 -6.54
C LEU A 586 -12.79 2.30 -7.90
N GLN A 587 -11.62 2.96 -7.96
CA GLN A 587 -11.02 3.33 -9.25
C GLN A 587 -10.49 2.12 -10.04
N ALA A 588 -9.99 1.10 -9.34
CA ALA A 588 -9.48 -0.11 -9.99
C ALA A 588 -10.59 -1.12 -10.27
N ILE A 589 -11.58 -1.24 -9.37
CA ILE A 589 -12.65 -2.22 -9.39
C ILE A 589 -13.96 -1.51 -8.99
N SER A 590 -14.78 -1.20 -9.98
CA SER A 590 -16.04 -0.46 -9.82
C SER A 590 -17.23 -1.30 -10.28
N GLU A 591 -18.44 -0.70 -10.32
CA GLU A 591 -19.59 -1.33 -10.95
C GLU A 591 -19.37 -1.65 -12.44
N HIS A 592 -18.56 -0.86 -13.14
CA HIS A 592 -18.22 -1.08 -14.55
C HIS A 592 -17.39 -2.34 -14.78
N THR A 593 -16.62 -2.77 -13.77
CA THR A 593 -15.84 -4.01 -13.83
C THR A 593 -16.73 -5.25 -13.98
N ALA A 594 -18.01 -5.18 -13.60
CA ALA A 594 -18.94 -6.31 -13.73
C ALA A 594 -19.20 -6.73 -15.19
N GLU A 595 -18.95 -5.85 -16.17
CA GLU A 595 -19.16 -6.11 -17.59
C GLU A 595 -17.86 -6.48 -18.34
N LEU A 596 -16.73 -6.52 -17.62
CA LEU A 596 -15.41 -6.72 -18.21
C LEU A 596 -14.88 -8.12 -17.92
N ASP A 597 -14.19 -8.69 -18.90
CA ASP A 597 -13.30 -9.83 -18.66
C ASP A 597 -11.98 -9.31 -18.03
N ALA A 598 -12.02 -9.11 -16.70
CA ALA A 598 -10.94 -8.57 -15.88
C ALA A 598 -10.90 -9.27 -14.50
N GLY A 599 -9.70 -9.43 -13.95
CA GLY A 599 -9.49 -9.89 -12.56
C GLY A 599 -9.03 -8.76 -11.66
N VAL A 600 -8.32 -9.09 -10.56
CA VAL A 600 -7.81 -8.13 -9.58
C VAL A 600 -6.30 -7.90 -9.77
N PRO A 601 -5.85 -6.79 -10.39
CA PRO A 601 -4.43 -6.49 -10.53
C PRO A 601 -3.82 -6.15 -9.17
N ALA A 602 -2.65 -6.73 -8.86
CA ALA A 602 -1.97 -6.49 -7.57
C ALA A 602 -1.57 -5.01 -7.35
N ARG A 603 -1.47 -4.23 -8.43
CA ARG A 603 -1.14 -2.80 -8.42
C ARG A 603 -2.26 -1.86 -8.88
N GLY A 604 -3.49 -2.38 -8.94
CA GLY A 604 -4.62 -1.69 -9.58
C GLY A 604 -4.31 -1.29 -11.02
N LEU A 605 -4.92 -0.20 -11.50
CA LEU A 605 -4.64 0.41 -12.80
C LEU A 605 -3.74 1.64 -12.69
N HIS A 606 -2.85 1.67 -11.70
CA HIS A 606 -2.11 2.89 -11.30
C HIS A 606 -0.68 2.91 -11.83
N GLY A 607 -0.20 1.82 -12.43
CA GLY A 607 1.15 1.68 -12.97
C GLY A 607 1.42 0.25 -13.44
N GLU A 608 2.70 -0.05 -13.73
CA GLU A 608 3.12 -1.32 -14.34
C GLU A 608 3.82 -2.28 -13.37
N GLY A 609 3.81 -1.99 -12.07
CA GLY A 609 4.28 -2.92 -11.05
C GLY A 609 3.59 -4.28 -11.21
N TYR A 610 4.37 -5.36 -11.10
CA TYR A 610 3.94 -6.72 -11.44
C TYR A 610 3.29 -6.89 -12.83
N ARG A 611 3.61 -6.00 -13.79
CA ARG A 611 3.08 -6.02 -15.16
C ARG A 611 1.55 -5.91 -15.25
N GLY A 612 0.90 -5.50 -14.15
CA GLY A 612 -0.55 -5.49 -14.00
C GLY A 612 -1.18 -6.87 -13.81
N HIS A 613 -0.39 -7.94 -13.60
CA HIS A 613 -0.90 -9.30 -13.47
C HIS A 613 -1.80 -9.51 -12.25
N ILE A 614 -2.60 -10.57 -12.35
CA ILE A 614 -3.61 -10.97 -11.38
C ILE A 614 -3.07 -12.15 -10.57
N PHE A 615 -3.00 -11.94 -9.25
CA PHE A 615 -2.48 -12.88 -8.26
C PHE A 615 -3.62 -13.38 -7.37
N TRP A 616 -3.29 -14.01 -6.24
CA TRP A 616 -4.23 -14.35 -5.18
C TRP A 616 -4.77 -13.15 -4.38
N ASP A 617 -4.31 -11.92 -4.63
CA ASP A 617 -4.67 -10.68 -3.91
C ASP A 617 -6.18 -10.42 -3.84
N GLU A 618 -6.96 -11.01 -4.74
CA GLU A 618 -8.44 -11.03 -4.66
C GLU A 618 -8.98 -11.56 -3.32
N LEU A 619 -8.22 -12.40 -2.61
CA LEU A 619 -8.50 -12.86 -1.24
C LEU A 619 -8.67 -11.71 -0.24
N PHE A 620 -8.01 -10.57 -0.46
CA PHE A 620 -8.11 -9.37 0.36
C PHE A 620 -9.14 -8.36 -0.17
N VAL A 621 -9.42 -8.41 -1.47
CA VAL A 621 -10.33 -7.47 -2.15
C VAL A 621 -11.80 -7.93 -2.08
N LEU A 622 -12.06 -9.21 -2.33
CA LEU A 622 -13.42 -9.75 -2.40
C LEU A 622 -14.19 -9.69 -1.07
N PRO A 623 -13.59 -9.80 0.14
CA PRO A 623 -14.31 -9.57 1.38
C PRO A 623 -14.94 -8.17 1.47
N VAL A 624 -14.28 -7.16 0.87
CA VAL A 624 -14.81 -5.80 0.81
C VAL A 624 -15.83 -5.67 -0.31
N ILE A 625 -15.46 -6.02 -1.55
CA ILE A 625 -16.31 -5.85 -2.74
C ILE A 625 -17.56 -6.73 -2.69
N GLY A 626 -17.43 -8.02 -2.36
CA GLY A 626 -18.52 -9.00 -2.44
C GLY A 626 -19.69 -8.69 -1.51
N LEU A 627 -19.42 -8.02 -0.39
CA LEU A 627 -20.44 -7.56 0.55
C LEU A 627 -21.03 -6.18 0.19
N ARG A 628 -20.73 -5.59 -0.98
CA ARG A 628 -21.33 -4.32 -1.43
C ARG A 628 -21.75 -4.32 -2.90
N LEU A 629 -20.98 -5.00 -3.75
CA LEU A 629 -21.19 -5.19 -5.19
C LEU A 629 -20.97 -6.68 -5.56
N PRO A 630 -21.88 -7.58 -5.15
CA PRO A 630 -21.74 -9.01 -5.44
C PRO A 630 -21.57 -9.31 -6.93
N GLN A 631 -22.26 -8.58 -7.81
CA GLN A 631 -22.13 -8.75 -9.27
C GLN A 631 -20.70 -8.51 -9.79
N VAL A 632 -19.93 -7.63 -9.14
CA VAL A 632 -18.53 -7.41 -9.49
C VAL A 632 -17.68 -8.59 -9.03
N SER A 633 -17.91 -9.11 -7.81
CA SER A 633 -17.23 -10.33 -7.34
C SER A 633 -17.53 -11.55 -8.22
N GLN A 634 -18.76 -11.65 -8.71
CA GLN A 634 -19.14 -12.67 -9.68
C GLN A 634 -18.32 -12.54 -10.96
N ALA A 635 -18.17 -11.34 -11.52
CA ALA A 635 -17.37 -11.11 -12.73
C ALA A 635 -15.88 -11.42 -12.52
N LEU A 636 -15.31 -11.04 -11.37
CA LEU A 636 -13.92 -11.37 -11.02
C LEU A 636 -13.70 -12.89 -10.90
N LEU A 637 -14.68 -13.64 -10.40
CA LEU A 637 -14.64 -15.11 -10.38
C LEU A 637 -14.92 -15.72 -11.76
N GLU A 638 -15.75 -15.07 -12.59
CA GLU A 638 -15.97 -15.47 -13.98
C GLU A 638 -14.68 -15.34 -14.79
N TYR A 639 -13.86 -14.31 -14.55
CA TYR A 639 -12.51 -14.22 -15.13
C TYR A 639 -11.69 -15.49 -14.86
N ARG A 640 -11.73 -16.04 -13.64
CA ARG A 640 -11.07 -17.32 -13.32
C ARG A 640 -11.73 -18.50 -14.05
N TRP A 641 -13.06 -18.56 -14.06
CA TRP A 641 -13.78 -19.65 -14.72
C TRP A 641 -13.53 -19.69 -16.25
N GLN A 642 -13.47 -18.54 -16.92
CA GLN A 642 -13.14 -18.44 -18.35
C GLN A 642 -11.73 -18.96 -18.69
N ARG A 643 -10.85 -19.06 -17.69
CA ARG A 643 -9.46 -19.57 -17.81
C ARG A 643 -9.29 -20.98 -17.25
N LEU A 644 -10.38 -21.62 -16.82
CA LEU A 644 -10.36 -22.94 -16.22
C LEU A 644 -9.80 -24.00 -17.16
N ASP A 645 -10.09 -23.93 -18.46
CA ASP A 645 -9.56 -24.89 -19.43
C ASP A 645 -8.05 -24.76 -19.65
N ALA A 646 -7.51 -23.54 -19.57
CA ALA A 646 -6.06 -23.31 -19.58
C ALA A 646 -5.41 -23.92 -18.32
N ALA A 647 -6.02 -23.71 -17.15
CA ALA A 647 -5.57 -24.31 -15.90
C ALA A 647 -5.64 -25.85 -15.92
N ARG A 648 -6.68 -26.44 -16.53
CA ARG A 648 -6.80 -27.89 -16.76
C ARG A 648 -5.71 -28.40 -17.70
N ALA A 649 -5.39 -27.65 -18.75
CA ALA A 649 -4.30 -28.00 -19.66
C ALA A 649 -2.94 -27.92 -18.96
N ALA A 650 -2.71 -26.92 -18.11
CA ALA A 650 -1.50 -26.78 -17.31
C ALA A 650 -1.32 -27.94 -16.32
N ALA A 651 -2.41 -28.39 -15.66
CA ALA A 651 -2.39 -29.56 -14.80
C ALA A 651 -2.01 -30.83 -15.58
N ARG A 652 -2.69 -31.10 -16.70
CA ARG A 652 -2.40 -32.26 -17.56
C ARG A 652 -0.97 -32.27 -18.10
N ALA A 653 -0.39 -31.11 -18.38
CA ALA A 653 1.00 -30.99 -18.84
C ALA A 653 2.03 -31.40 -17.77
N GLN A 654 1.60 -31.49 -16.50
CA GLN A 654 2.39 -31.99 -15.37
C GLN A 654 1.90 -33.35 -14.86
N ASP A 655 1.14 -34.09 -15.67
CA ASP A 655 0.53 -35.37 -15.29
C ASP A 655 -0.40 -35.30 -14.05
N LEU A 656 -0.98 -34.11 -13.81
CA LEU A 656 -1.96 -33.86 -12.75
C LEU A 656 -3.39 -33.84 -13.29
N ASN A 657 -4.36 -34.07 -12.40
CA ASN A 657 -5.77 -33.89 -12.69
C ASN A 657 -6.23 -32.47 -12.34
N GLY A 658 -7.50 -32.15 -12.60
CA GLY A 658 -8.09 -30.89 -12.14
C GLY A 658 -7.54 -29.64 -12.83
N ALA A 659 -7.52 -28.52 -12.11
CA ALA A 659 -7.10 -27.22 -12.60
C ALA A 659 -5.90 -26.65 -11.81
N LEU A 660 -4.79 -26.42 -12.50
CA LEU A 660 -3.60 -25.74 -12.01
C LEU A 660 -3.62 -24.28 -12.49
N PHE A 661 -4.23 -23.39 -11.71
CA PHE A 661 -4.24 -21.97 -12.01
C PHE A 661 -2.83 -21.37 -11.89
N PRO A 662 -2.46 -20.42 -12.76
CA PRO A 662 -1.16 -19.78 -12.70
C PRO A 662 -1.02 -18.88 -11.48
N TRP A 663 0.22 -18.74 -10.98
CA TRP A 663 0.53 -17.79 -9.91
C TRP A 663 0.34 -16.35 -10.38
N GLN A 664 0.86 -16.03 -11.57
CA GLN A 664 0.59 -14.77 -12.26
C GLN A 664 -0.29 -15.03 -13.47
N SER A 665 -1.50 -14.48 -13.42
CA SER A 665 -2.49 -14.60 -14.49
C SER A 665 -2.63 -13.29 -15.27
N GLY A 666 -2.85 -13.39 -16.57
CA GLY A 666 -3.08 -12.26 -17.46
C GLY A 666 -4.25 -12.50 -18.42
N SER A 667 -4.00 -12.44 -19.73
CA SER A 667 -5.07 -12.49 -20.74
C SER A 667 -5.72 -13.86 -20.91
N ASP A 668 -4.93 -14.93 -21.11
CA ASP A 668 -5.39 -16.23 -21.61
C ASP A 668 -5.35 -17.36 -20.56
N GLY A 669 -4.83 -17.08 -19.37
CA GLY A 669 -4.71 -18.06 -18.28
C GLY A 669 -3.44 -18.91 -18.30
N ARG A 670 -2.48 -18.61 -19.18
CA ARG A 670 -1.11 -19.13 -19.09
C ARG A 670 -0.41 -18.63 -17.82
N GLU A 671 0.58 -19.38 -17.36
CA GLU A 671 1.52 -18.93 -16.33
C GLU A 671 2.43 -17.82 -16.86
N GLU A 672 2.26 -16.62 -16.30
CA GLU A 672 3.05 -15.43 -16.62
C GLU A 672 4.14 -15.13 -15.57
N THR A 673 4.32 -16.00 -14.58
CA THR A 673 5.42 -15.86 -13.61
C THR A 673 6.76 -15.94 -14.34
N PRO A 674 7.64 -14.93 -14.20
CA PRO A 674 8.97 -15.00 -14.78
C PRO A 674 9.75 -16.21 -14.27
N GLN A 675 10.60 -16.80 -15.12
CA GLN A 675 11.50 -17.89 -14.68
C GLN A 675 12.76 -17.36 -13.97
N TRP A 676 12.99 -16.05 -14.03
CA TRP A 676 14.21 -15.42 -13.55
C TRP A 676 13.88 -14.09 -12.88
N LEU A 677 14.50 -13.86 -11.72
CA LEU A 677 14.46 -12.62 -10.98
C LEU A 677 15.84 -11.96 -11.02
N TYR A 678 15.89 -10.65 -11.29
CA TYR A 678 17.14 -9.90 -11.26
C TYR A 678 17.35 -9.29 -9.87
N ASN A 679 18.50 -9.55 -9.24
CA ASN A 679 18.89 -8.91 -7.99
C ASN A 679 19.74 -7.66 -8.26
N PRO A 680 19.21 -6.43 -8.08
CA PRO A 680 19.97 -5.20 -8.33
C PRO A 680 21.13 -4.99 -7.35
N ARG A 681 21.10 -5.60 -6.15
CA ARG A 681 22.18 -5.48 -5.14
C ARG A 681 23.44 -6.21 -5.56
N SER A 682 23.25 -7.36 -6.19
CA SER A 682 24.33 -8.26 -6.56
C SER A 682 24.64 -8.26 -8.06
N ALA A 683 23.77 -7.61 -8.85
CA ALA A 683 23.75 -7.55 -10.30
C ALA A 683 23.75 -8.95 -10.95
N ARG A 684 22.95 -9.88 -10.39
CA ARG A 684 22.84 -11.27 -10.86
C ARG A 684 21.38 -11.66 -11.10
N TRP A 685 21.20 -12.56 -12.07
CA TRP A 685 19.96 -13.30 -12.25
C TRP A 685 19.93 -14.50 -11.32
N MET A 686 18.81 -14.70 -10.62
CA MET A 686 18.50 -15.88 -9.85
C MET A 686 17.25 -16.57 -10.41
N PRO A 687 17.11 -17.89 -10.26
CA PRO A 687 15.87 -18.59 -10.59
C PRO A 687 14.70 -17.99 -9.81
N ASP A 688 13.55 -17.85 -10.46
CA ASP A 688 12.29 -17.52 -9.81
C ASP A 688 11.41 -18.78 -9.82
N ASN A 689 11.14 -19.29 -8.62
CA ASN A 689 10.39 -20.51 -8.39
C ASN A 689 8.95 -20.24 -7.92
N SER A 690 8.49 -18.99 -8.01
CA SER A 690 7.20 -18.55 -7.46
C SER A 690 5.99 -19.24 -8.09
N SER A 691 6.12 -19.81 -9.30
CA SER A 691 5.05 -20.62 -9.92
C SER A 691 4.71 -21.90 -9.14
N ARG A 692 5.51 -22.25 -8.12
CA ARG A 692 5.19 -23.31 -7.15
C ARG A 692 4.18 -22.90 -6.08
N GLN A 693 3.79 -21.63 -6.02
CA GLN A 693 2.70 -21.14 -5.18
C GLN A 693 1.34 -21.57 -5.73
N ARG A 694 1.10 -22.89 -5.71
CA ARG A 694 -0.14 -23.52 -6.19
C ARG A 694 -1.35 -23.12 -5.35
N HIS A 695 -1.12 -22.55 -4.17
CA HIS A 695 -2.14 -22.11 -3.23
C HIS A 695 -3.05 -21.00 -3.78
N VAL A 696 -2.68 -20.32 -4.88
CA VAL A 696 -3.60 -19.45 -5.65
C VAL A 696 -4.90 -20.18 -6.02
N GLY A 697 -4.84 -21.48 -6.33
CA GLY A 697 -6.03 -22.29 -6.54
C GLY A 697 -6.89 -22.39 -5.28
N LEU A 698 -6.29 -22.63 -4.12
CA LEU A 698 -7.04 -22.69 -2.85
C LEU A 698 -7.70 -21.34 -2.52
N ALA A 699 -7.04 -20.22 -2.82
CA ALA A 699 -7.62 -18.89 -2.67
C ALA A 699 -8.85 -18.69 -3.59
N ILE A 700 -8.78 -19.12 -4.85
CA ILE A 700 -9.92 -19.08 -5.79
C ILE A 700 -11.10 -19.91 -5.26
N ALA A 701 -10.84 -21.14 -4.79
CA ALA A 701 -11.88 -22.00 -4.24
C ALA A 701 -12.51 -21.42 -2.96
N TYR A 702 -11.70 -20.83 -2.08
CA TYR A 702 -12.17 -20.10 -0.90
C TYR A 702 -13.07 -18.94 -1.31
N ASN A 703 -12.63 -18.08 -2.23
CA ASN A 703 -13.41 -16.94 -2.69
C ASN A 703 -14.73 -17.34 -3.36
N ALA A 704 -14.72 -18.41 -4.16
CA ALA A 704 -15.93 -18.95 -4.78
C ALA A 704 -16.96 -19.40 -3.73
N TRP A 705 -16.49 -20.08 -2.67
CA TRP A 705 -17.36 -20.47 -1.56
C TRP A 705 -17.87 -19.25 -0.78
N GLN A 706 -17.01 -18.28 -0.48
CA GLN A 706 -17.41 -17.08 0.25
C GLN A 706 -18.41 -16.22 -0.53
N TYR A 707 -18.27 -16.13 -1.86
CA TYR A 707 -19.27 -15.49 -2.71
C TYR A 707 -20.63 -16.17 -2.58
N PHE A 708 -20.67 -17.50 -2.65
CA PHE A 708 -21.90 -18.26 -2.46
C PHE A 708 -22.48 -18.05 -1.05
N GLN A 709 -21.67 -18.03 0.00
CA GLN A 709 -22.14 -17.78 1.36
C GLN A 709 -22.79 -16.39 1.48
N ALA A 710 -22.14 -15.37 0.91
CA ALA A 710 -22.62 -13.99 0.93
C ALA A 710 -23.92 -13.77 0.14
N THR A 711 -24.09 -14.46 -0.99
CA THR A 711 -25.21 -14.22 -1.92
C THR A 711 -26.35 -15.23 -1.79
N GLY A 712 -26.04 -16.48 -1.45
CA GLY A 712 -26.97 -17.61 -1.55
C GLY A 712 -27.24 -18.05 -2.99
N ASP A 713 -26.45 -17.61 -3.97
CA ASP A 713 -26.69 -17.87 -5.40
C ASP A 713 -26.35 -19.31 -5.80
N ARG A 714 -27.36 -20.19 -5.73
CA ARG A 714 -27.25 -21.60 -6.11
C ARG A 714 -27.14 -21.81 -7.62
N ASP A 715 -27.68 -20.92 -8.44
CA ASP A 715 -27.57 -21.04 -9.90
C ASP A 715 -26.14 -20.79 -10.35
N TRP A 716 -25.51 -19.74 -9.82
CA TRP A 716 -24.08 -19.50 -10.04
C TRP A 716 -23.22 -20.62 -9.47
N LEU A 717 -23.52 -21.11 -8.26
CA LEU A 717 -22.77 -22.24 -7.68
C LEU A 717 -22.83 -23.48 -8.59
N ALA A 718 -24.02 -23.83 -9.11
CA ALA A 718 -24.21 -25.00 -9.97
C ALA A 718 -23.49 -24.89 -11.33
N THR A 719 -23.42 -23.68 -11.88
CA THR A 719 -22.95 -23.45 -13.25
C THR A 719 -21.51 -22.99 -13.34
N ARG A 720 -20.93 -22.44 -12.26
CA ARG A 720 -19.60 -21.84 -12.23
C ARG A 720 -18.81 -22.21 -10.97
N GLY A 721 -19.35 -21.86 -9.80
CA GLY A 721 -18.61 -21.90 -8.53
C GLY A 721 -18.16 -23.29 -8.10
N ALA A 722 -19.07 -24.28 -8.15
CA ALA A 722 -18.76 -25.64 -7.75
C ALA A 722 -17.74 -26.29 -8.71
N GLU A 723 -17.80 -25.96 -10.00
CA GLU A 723 -16.83 -26.44 -10.99
C GLU A 723 -15.42 -25.93 -10.70
N LEU A 724 -15.26 -24.65 -10.33
CA LEU A 724 -13.97 -24.13 -9.85
C LEU A 724 -13.48 -24.91 -8.62
N ILE A 725 -14.30 -25.01 -7.58
CA ILE A 725 -13.94 -25.66 -6.31
C ILE A 725 -13.52 -27.12 -6.54
N ILE A 726 -14.29 -27.88 -7.33
CA ILE A 726 -14.06 -29.30 -7.59
C ILE A 726 -12.79 -29.51 -8.42
N GLU A 727 -12.57 -28.73 -9.47
CA GLU A 727 -11.38 -28.91 -10.32
C GLU A 727 -10.09 -28.51 -9.59
N ILE A 728 -10.15 -27.50 -8.72
CA ILE A 728 -9.02 -27.15 -7.84
C ILE A 728 -8.78 -28.30 -6.84
N THR A 729 -9.84 -28.86 -6.25
CA THR A 729 -9.75 -30.01 -5.34
C THR A 729 -9.10 -31.22 -6.03
N ARG A 730 -9.48 -31.51 -7.28
CA ARG A 730 -8.88 -32.59 -8.09
C ARG A 730 -7.39 -32.39 -8.33
N MET A 731 -6.95 -31.17 -8.59
CA MET A 731 -5.53 -30.86 -8.81
C MET A 731 -4.72 -31.17 -7.57
N PHE A 732 -5.13 -30.65 -6.43
CA PHE A 732 -4.44 -30.93 -5.17
C PHE A 732 -4.54 -32.40 -4.77
N ALA A 733 -5.69 -33.04 -4.92
CA ALA A 733 -5.83 -34.47 -4.65
C ALA A 733 -4.82 -35.31 -5.45
N SER A 734 -4.64 -35.00 -6.75
CA SER A 734 -3.67 -35.68 -7.61
C SER A 734 -2.20 -35.42 -7.25
N LEU A 735 -1.92 -34.38 -6.45
CA LEU A 735 -0.58 -34.06 -5.97
C LEU A 735 -0.24 -34.77 -4.64
N THR A 736 -1.23 -35.37 -3.97
CA THR A 736 -1.02 -36.03 -2.68
C THR A 736 -0.46 -37.44 -2.83
N THR A 737 0.32 -37.86 -1.84
CA THR A 737 0.80 -39.24 -1.68
C THR A 737 0.35 -39.78 -0.33
N TYR A 738 -0.12 -41.02 -0.29
CA TYR A 738 -0.54 -41.66 0.96
C TYR A 738 0.61 -42.45 1.59
N ASP A 739 0.85 -42.24 2.88
CA ASP A 739 1.78 -43.03 3.67
C ASP A 739 1.02 -44.04 4.53
N ASP A 740 1.15 -45.33 4.19
CA ASP A 740 0.54 -46.44 4.93
C ASP A 740 1.02 -46.55 6.39
N ALA A 741 2.23 -46.07 6.70
CA ALA A 741 2.80 -46.19 8.03
C ALA A 741 2.18 -45.20 9.03
N THR A 742 1.94 -43.96 8.57
CA THR A 742 1.33 -42.90 9.38
C THR A 742 -0.19 -42.82 9.19
N GLY A 743 -0.71 -43.40 8.10
CA GLY A 743 -2.11 -43.26 7.70
C GLY A 743 -2.45 -41.85 7.23
N ARG A 744 -1.46 -41.11 6.71
CA ARG A 744 -1.58 -39.69 6.34
C ARG A 744 -1.32 -39.45 4.87
N TYR A 745 -1.90 -38.38 4.35
CA TYR A 745 -1.59 -37.86 3.02
C TYR A 745 -0.58 -36.72 3.12
N HIS A 746 0.44 -36.79 2.27
CA HIS A 746 1.51 -35.80 2.18
C HIS A 746 1.44 -35.04 0.86
N LEU A 747 1.68 -33.73 0.92
CA LEU A 747 1.76 -32.85 -0.25
C LEU A 747 3.19 -32.35 -0.42
N THR A 748 3.78 -32.55 -1.59
CA THR A 748 5.20 -32.22 -1.84
C THR A 748 5.36 -31.29 -3.04
N GLY A 749 6.47 -30.55 -3.07
CA GLY A 749 6.85 -29.70 -4.20
C GLY A 749 6.07 -28.37 -4.29
N VAL A 750 5.46 -27.94 -3.19
CA VAL A 750 4.67 -26.69 -3.11
C VAL A 750 5.47 -25.55 -2.47
N MET A 751 5.11 -24.32 -2.75
CA MET A 751 5.57 -23.14 -2.02
C MET A 751 4.35 -22.52 -1.31
N GLY A 752 4.49 -22.16 -0.04
CA GLY A 752 3.44 -21.48 0.73
C GLY A 752 3.39 -19.97 0.45
N PRO A 753 2.51 -19.22 1.13
CA PRO A 753 2.54 -17.77 1.11
C PRO A 753 3.89 -17.15 1.49
N ASP A 754 4.69 -17.79 2.34
CA ASP A 754 6.05 -17.34 2.62
C ASP A 754 7.01 -17.65 1.46
N GLU A 755 7.15 -16.69 0.53
CA GLU A 755 7.96 -16.83 -0.69
C GLU A 755 9.47 -16.91 -0.43
N TYR A 756 9.92 -16.71 0.80
CA TYR A 756 11.33 -16.90 1.16
C TYR A 756 11.74 -18.38 1.21
N HIS A 757 10.77 -19.30 1.26
CA HIS A 757 11.01 -20.73 1.31
C HIS A 757 10.59 -21.41 0.01
N ASP A 758 11.53 -21.55 -0.93
CA ASP A 758 11.30 -22.19 -2.24
C ASP A 758 11.70 -23.68 -2.28
N GLY A 759 12.25 -24.19 -1.18
CA GLY A 759 12.76 -25.54 -1.02
C GLY A 759 13.62 -25.64 0.24
N TYR A 760 14.41 -26.70 0.33
CA TYR A 760 15.32 -26.93 1.46
C TYR A 760 16.70 -26.30 1.21
N PRO A 761 17.51 -26.03 2.25
CA PRO A 761 18.87 -25.47 2.09
C PRO A 761 19.75 -26.18 1.06
N ASP A 762 19.71 -27.52 1.05
CA ASP A 762 20.52 -28.35 0.16
C ASP A 762 19.87 -28.57 -1.21
N HIS A 763 18.58 -28.23 -1.33
CA HIS A 763 17.72 -28.48 -2.49
C HIS A 763 16.79 -27.28 -2.78
N PRO A 764 17.33 -26.08 -3.06
CA PRO A 764 16.51 -24.89 -3.31
C PRO A 764 15.69 -25.03 -4.61
N GLY A 765 14.48 -24.51 -4.62
CA GLY A 765 13.57 -24.53 -5.78
C GLY A 765 12.87 -25.86 -6.06
N GLU A 766 13.11 -26.92 -5.29
CA GLU A 766 12.40 -28.20 -5.42
C GLU A 766 10.98 -28.15 -4.82
N GLY A 767 10.70 -27.14 -3.98
CA GLY A 767 9.46 -26.99 -3.21
C GLY A 767 9.49 -27.71 -1.86
N LEU A 768 8.51 -27.39 -1.02
CA LEU A 768 8.37 -27.82 0.36
C LEU A 768 7.45 -29.04 0.47
N THR A 769 7.57 -29.76 1.59
CA THR A 769 6.64 -30.83 1.97
C THR A 769 5.76 -30.37 3.12
N ASP A 770 4.47 -30.67 3.03
CA ASP A 770 3.45 -30.41 4.05
C ASP A 770 3.45 -28.98 4.59
N ASN A 771 3.45 -28.00 3.69
CA ASN A 771 3.21 -26.61 4.09
C ASN A 771 1.84 -26.51 4.79
N ALA A 772 1.83 -26.00 6.02
CA ALA A 772 0.65 -26.03 6.88
C ALA A 772 -0.51 -25.21 6.31
N TYR A 773 -0.25 -24.03 5.74
CA TYR A 773 -1.27 -23.24 5.06
C TYR A 773 -1.96 -24.05 3.96
N THR A 774 -1.16 -24.65 3.08
CA THR A 774 -1.66 -25.42 1.94
C THR A 774 -2.44 -26.65 2.38
N ASN A 775 -1.92 -27.46 3.31
CA ASN A 775 -2.57 -28.70 3.75
C ASN A 775 -3.86 -28.44 4.55
N ILE A 776 -3.85 -27.48 5.47
CA ILE A 776 -5.04 -27.18 6.29
C ILE A 776 -6.13 -26.54 5.43
N LEU A 777 -5.78 -25.62 4.52
CA LEU A 777 -6.75 -25.02 3.63
C LEU A 777 -7.27 -26.00 2.58
N LEU A 778 -6.43 -26.91 2.06
CA LEU A 778 -6.88 -28.01 1.21
C LEU A 778 -7.88 -28.92 1.94
N SER A 779 -7.60 -29.26 3.20
CA SER A 779 -8.53 -30.03 4.02
C SER A 779 -9.91 -29.36 4.09
N TRP A 780 -9.94 -28.04 4.26
CA TRP A 780 -11.17 -27.24 4.26
C TRP A 780 -11.84 -27.21 2.87
N VAL A 781 -11.06 -27.03 1.78
CA VAL A 781 -11.57 -27.00 0.40
C VAL A 781 -12.19 -28.36 -0.01
N CYS A 782 -11.58 -29.48 0.38
CA CYS A 782 -12.15 -30.82 0.15
C CYS A 782 -13.54 -30.95 0.79
N GLU A 783 -13.77 -30.37 1.97
CA GLU A 783 -15.11 -30.33 2.56
C GLU A 783 -16.06 -29.46 1.77
N ARG A 784 -15.61 -28.30 1.32
CA ARG A 784 -16.44 -27.38 0.51
C ARG A 784 -16.82 -27.96 -0.84
N ALA A 785 -15.98 -28.79 -1.45
CA ALA A 785 -16.33 -29.53 -2.66
C ALA A 785 -17.51 -30.49 -2.41
N ILE A 786 -17.50 -31.19 -1.27
CA ILE A 786 -18.59 -32.09 -0.87
C ILE A 786 -19.84 -31.28 -0.47
N ASP A 787 -19.67 -30.19 0.27
CA ASP A 787 -20.78 -29.33 0.68
C ASP A 787 -21.44 -28.62 -0.51
N ALA A 788 -20.68 -28.26 -1.55
CA ALA A 788 -21.25 -27.71 -2.77
C ALA A 788 -22.22 -28.71 -3.44
N LEU A 789 -21.87 -30.00 -3.50
CA LEU A 789 -22.79 -31.04 -4.00
C LEU A 789 -24.03 -31.15 -3.11
N ARG A 790 -23.87 -31.10 -1.78
CA ARG A 790 -24.99 -31.13 -0.83
C ARG A 790 -25.92 -29.92 -0.97
N GLU A 791 -25.37 -28.71 -1.13
CA GLU A 791 -26.14 -27.48 -1.30
C GLU A 791 -26.92 -27.46 -2.61
N LEU A 792 -26.40 -28.15 -3.63
CA LEU A 792 -27.03 -28.30 -4.93
C LEU A 792 -27.98 -29.49 -5.02
N ALA A 793 -28.17 -30.25 -3.93
CA ALA A 793 -29.08 -31.39 -3.91
C ALA A 793 -30.50 -30.96 -4.30
N GLY A 794 -31.02 -31.56 -5.38
CA GLY A 794 -32.31 -31.17 -5.97
C GLY A 794 -32.31 -29.86 -6.78
N HIS A 795 -31.15 -29.22 -6.95
CA HIS A 795 -30.93 -27.96 -7.66
C HIS A 795 -29.75 -28.08 -8.64
N HIS A 796 -29.98 -28.69 -9.81
CA HIS A 796 -28.97 -28.90 -10.86
C HIS A 796 -27.72 -29.74 -10.48
N GLU A 797 -27.67 -30.38 -9.30
CA GLU A 797 -26.59 -31.31 -8.91
C GLU A 797 -26.31 -32.40 -9.96
N HIS A 798 -27.36 -33.03 -10.51
CA HIS A 798 -27.20 -34.12 -11.48
C HIS A 798 -26.49 -33.64 -12.76
N ASP A 799 -26.77 -32.42 -13.22
CA ASP A 799 -26.09 -31.84 -14.38
C ASP A 799 -24.62 -31.59 -14.07
N LEU A 800 -24.28 -31.06 -12.89
CA LEU A 800 -22.89 -30.85 -12.48
C LEU A 800 -22.11 -32.17 -12.41
N ILE A 801 -22.70 -33.20 -11.78
CA ILE A 801 -22.11 -34.55 -11.68
C ILE A 801 -21.89 -35.13 -13.07
N ASP A 802 -22.88 -35.03 -13.96
CA ASP A 802 -22.78 -35.53 -15.33
C ASP A 802 -21.75 -34.73 -16.15
N ARG A 803 -21.72 -33.40 -16.09
CA ARG A 803 -20.75 -32.58 -16.83
C ARG A 803 -19.31 -32.86 -16.42
N LEU A 804 -19.06 -32.98 -15.11
CA LEU A 804 -17.72 -33.19 -14.55
C LEU A 804 -17.37 -34.66 -14.36
N GLN A 805 -18.30 -35.57 -14.66
CA GLN A 805 -18.15 -37.03 -14.50
C GLN A 805 -17.67 -37.41 -13.09
N ILE A 806 -18.29 -36.80 -12.06
CA ILE A 806 -17.88 -36.99 -10.67
C ILE A 806 -18.26 -38.40 -10.20
N THR A 807 -17.29 -39.14 -9.69
CA THR A 807 -17.50 -40.51 -9.20
C THR A 807 -17.68 -40.57 -7.68
N PRO A 808 -18.39 -41.59 -7.14
CA PRO A 808 -18.45 -41.82 -5.70
C PRO A 808 -17.07 -42.02 -5.05
N ASP A 809 -16.12 -42.62 -5.78
CA ASP A 809 -14.75 -42.84 -5.31
C ASP A 809 -13.99 -41.52 -5.15
N GLU A 810 -14.17 -40.55 -6.05
CA GLU A 810 -13.62 -39.20 -5.89
C GLU A 810 -14.17 -38.51 -4.64
N ILE A 811 -15.49 -38.57 -4.41
CA ILE A 811 -16.13 -37.99 -3.22
C ILE A 811 -15.57 -38.65 -1.95
N HIS A 812 -15.38 -39.98 -1.96
CA HIS A 812 -14.77 -40.70 -0.86
C HIS A 812 -13.33 -40.27 -0.62
N HIS A 813 -12.54 -40.12 -1.68
CA HIS A 813 -11.16 -39.67 -1.60
C HIS A 813 -11.05 -38.23 -1.05
N TRP A 814 -11.88 -37.29 -1.51
CA TRP A 814 -11.93 -35.94 -0.94
C TRP A 814 -12.31 -35.96 0.55
N SER A 815 -13.23 -36.84 0.95
CA SER A 815 -13.55 -37.02 2.37
C SER A 815 -12.36 -37.53 3.18
N GLN A 816 -11.56 -38.46 2.62
CA GLN A 816 -10.34 -38.94 3.26
C GLN A 816 -9.31 -37.81 3.40
N LEU A 817 -9.03 -37.08 2.32
CA LEU A 817 -8.10 -35.93 2.35
C LEU A 817 -8.53 -34.89 3.39
N SER A 818 -9.83 -34.61 3.50
CA SER A 818 -10.37 -33.67 4.51
C SER A 818 -10.14 -34.08 5.98
N SER A 819 -9.64 -35.29 6.24
CA SER A 819 -9.45 -35.81 7.60
C SER A 819 -8.09 -36.47 7.84
N ALA A 820 -7.28 -36.65 6.81
CA ALA A 820 -6.03 -37.41 6.88
C ALA A 820 -4.80 -36.70 6.27
N LEU A 821 -4.89 -35.45 5.84
CA LEU A 821 -3.70 -34.66 5.46
C LEU A 821 -2.73 -34.51 6.65
N ASN A 822 -1.43 -34.54 6.35
CA ASN A 822 -0.39 -34.37 7.34
C ASN A 822 -0.25 -32.89 7.74
N VAL A 823 0.01 -32.64 9.04
CA VAL A 823 0.37 -31.31 9.56
C VAL A 823 1.50 -31.53 10.55
N VAL A 824 2.59 -30.80 10.37
CA VAL A 824 3.78 -30.92 11.19
C VAL A 824 3.71 -29.94 12.35
N PHE A 825 4.16 -30.37 13.53
CA PHE A 825 4.21 -29.56 14.74
C PHE A 825 5.61 -29.58 15.32
N HIS A 826 6.01 -28.47 15.92
CA HIS A 826 7.23 -28.38 16.70
C HIS A 826 7.13 -29.23 17.97
N ALA A 827 8.26 -29.50 18.62
CA ALA A 827 8.31 -30.28 19.87
C ALA A 827 7.44 -29.69 20.99
N ASP A 828 7.21 -28.37 20.98
CA ASP A 828 6.39 -27.67 21.96
C ASP A 828 4.91 -27.50 21.53
N GLY A 829 4.51 -27.96 20.34
CA GLY A 829 3.13 -27.90 19.85
C GLY A 829 2.79 -26.68 19.00
N ILE A 830 3.77 -25.87 18.60
CA ILE A 830 3.57 -24.84 17.55
C ILE A 830 3.32 -25.52 16.19
N ILE A 831 2.42 -24.98 15.38
CA ILE A 831 2.24 -25.45 13.98
C ILE A 831 3.51 -25.13 13.20
N SER A 832 4.17 -26.14 12.65
CA SER A 832 5.33 -25.97 11.77
C SER A 832 4.87 -25.45 10.41
N GLN A 833 5.59 -24.46 9.85
CA GLN A 833 5.22 -23.86 8.56
C GLN A 833 5.28 -24.89 7.43
N PHE A 834 6.25 -25.80 7.48
CA PHE A 834 6.41 -26.97 6.62
C PHE A 834 7.27 -28.01 7.35
N ASP A 835 7.44 -29.19 6.75
CA ASP A 835 8.28 -30.26 7.31
C ASP A 835 9.75 -29.81 7.47
N GLY A 836 10.36 -29.99 8.65
CA GLY A 836 11.74 -29.57 8.93
C GLY A 836 11.98 -28.07 9.17
N TYR A 837 10.94 -27.22 9.21
CA TYR A 837 11.11 -25.79 9.52
C TYR A 837 11.69 -25.54 10.93
N GLU A 838 11.35 -26.38 11.92
CA GLU A 838 11.89 -26.29 13.29
C GLU A 838 13.42 -26.47 13.34
N ASP A 839 14.01 -27.15 12.36
CA ASP A 839 15.45 -27.44 12.32
C ASP A 839 16.28 -26.32 11.68
N LEU A 840 15.63 -25.32 11.08
CA LEU A 840 16.33 -24.18 10.47
C LEU A 840 17.01 -23.28 11.52
N LEU A 841 17.99 -22.51 11.07
CA LEU A 841 18.76 -21.61 11.93
C LEU A 841 17.93 -20.38 12.32
N GLU A 842 18.16 -19.81 13.50
CA GLU A 842 17.60 -18.48 13.80
C GLU A 842 18.37 -17.40 13.02
N LEU A 843 17.65 -16.40 12.52
CA LEU A 843 18.26 -15.21 11.91
C LEU A 843 18.71 -14.24 13.00
N ASP A 844 19.87 -13.62 12.82
CA ASP A 844 20.29 -12.47 13.64
C ASP A 844 19.54 -11.19 13.21
N TRP A 845 18.27 -11.11 13.60
CA TRP A 845 17.36 -10.01 13.27
C TRP A 845 17.94 -8.63 13.61
N SER A 846 18.56 -8.51 14.77
CA SER A 846 19.14 -7.26 15.27
C SER A 846 20.27 -6.77 14.36
N ARG A 847 21.18 -7.69 13.96
CA ARG A 847 22.26 -7.36 13.01
C ARG A 847 21.74 -6.92 11.65
N TYR A 848 20.76 -7.63 11.09
CA TYR A 848 20.22 -7.29 9.76
C TYR A 848 19.46 -5.96 9.78
N ARG A 849 18.61 -5.72 10.78
CA ARG A 849 17.91 -4.44 10.96
C ARG A 849 18.89 -3.28 11.12
N ALA A 850 19.92 -3.43 11.95
CA ALA A 850 20.93 -2.39 12.14
C ALA A 850 21.74 -2.09 10.86
N LYS A 851 22.09 -3.12 10.08
CA LYS A 851 22.90 -2.97 8.86
C LYS A 851 22.09 -2.39 7.69
N TYR A 852 20.88 -2.87 7.47
CA TYR A 852 20.10 -2.59 6.26
C TYR A 852 18.94 -1.62 6.47
N GLY A 853 18.45 -1.43 7.70
CA GLY A 853 17.21 -0.72 7.98
C GLY A 853 16.02 -1.54 7.51
N ASN A 854 15.62 -1.35 6.25
CA ASN A 854 14.56 -2.13 5.62
C ASN A 854 15.07 -3.53 5.23
N ILE A 855 14.46 -4.55 5.83
CA ILE A 855 14.75 -5.97 5.62
C ILE A 855 13.62 -6.72 4.89
N GLY A 856 12.70 -6.00 4.23
CA GLY A 856 11.58 -6.60 3.51
C GLY A 856 11.98 -7.44 2.28
N ARG A 857 13.22 -7.30 1.80
CA ARG A 857 13.80 -8.10 0.71
C ARG A 857 15.01 -8.90 1.18
N LEU A 858 14.84 -9.70 2.24
CA LEU A 858 15.87 -10.59 2.75
C LEU A 858 16.34 -11.61 1.71
N ASP A 859 15.48 -12.02 0.79
CA ASP A 859 15.82 -12.81 -0.41
C ASP A 859 16.99 -12.18 -1.19
N LEU A 860 16.86 -10.89 -1.52
CA LEU A 860 17.88 -10.16 -2.27
C LEU A 860 19.12 -9.83 -1.42
N ILE A 861 18.93 -9.58 -0.12
CA ILE A 861 20.01 -9.26 0.81
C ILE A 861 20.90 -10.48 1.04
N LEU A 862 20.30 -11.63 1.38
CA LEU A 862 21.03 -12.87 1.65
C LEU A 862 21.71 -13.38 0.38
N GLU A 863 21.05 -13.33 -0.78
CA GLU A 863 21.67 -13.72 -2.05
C GLU A 863 22.91 -12.85 -2.34
N ALA A 864 22.85 -11.54 -2.08
CA ALA A 864 24.01 -10.66 -2.24
C ALA A 864 25.17 -11.01 -1.29
N GLU A 865 24.87 -11.53 -0.10
CA GLU A 865 25.84 -12.08 0.86
C GLU A 865 26.27 -13.54 0.54
N LYS A 866 25.77 -14.12 -0.57
CA LYS A 866 25.97 -15.53 -0.97
C LYS A 866 25.40 -16.53 0.04
N ASP A 867 24.26 -16.18 0.61
CA ASP A 867 23.47 -17.01 1.51
C ASP A 867 22.04 -17.15 0.96
N THR A 868 21.18 -17.87 1.67
CA THR A 868 19.79 -18.08 1.26
C THR A 868 18.83 -18.01 2.45
N THR A 869 17.61 -17.54 2.18
CA THR A 869 16.50 -17.52 3.13
C THR A 869 16.11 -18.92 3.59
N ASN A 870 16.21 -19.95 2.74
CA ASN A 870 15.84 -21.34 3.06
C ASN A 870 16.56 -21.92 4.29
N ARG A 871 17.64 -21.30 4.76
CA ARG A 871 18.43 -21.74 5.91
C ARG A 871 17.90 -21.26 7.25
N TYR A 872 16.94 -20.34 7.26
CA TYR A 872 16.59 -19.59 8.46
C TYR A 872 15.11 -19.65 8.79
N LYS A 873 14.80 -19.59 10.09
CA LYS A 873 13.46 -19.39 10.64
C LYS A 873 13.02 -17.94 10.46
N LEU A 874 12.57 -17.60 9.26
CA LEU A 874 12.09 -16.27 8.90
C LEU A 874 10.89 -16.39 7.95
N ALA A 875 10.10 -15.34 7.83
CA ALA A 875 9.02 -15.29 6.85
C ALA A 875 8.97 -13.92 6.17
N LYS A 876 8.68 -13.90 4.87
CA LYS A 876 8.42 -12.68 4.09
C LYS A 876 7.12 -12.03 4.52
N GLN A 877 6.10 -12.88 4.69
CA GLN A 877 4.73 -12.51 4.99
C GLN A 877 4.04 -13.63 5.77
N ALA A 878 2.82 -13.39 6.23
CA ALA A 878 2.05 -14.42 6.91
C ALA A 878 1.82 -15.67 6.03
N ASP A 879 2.08 -16.85 6.60
CA ASP A 879 1.81 -18.17 6.00
C ASP A 879 0.88 -18.98 6.91
N VAL A 880 1.38 -19.53 8.02
CA VAL A 880 0.53 -20.20 9.04
C VAL A 880 -0.55 -19.26 9.56
N LEU A 881 -0.21 -17.97 9.74
CA LEU A 881 -1.16 -16.97 10.23
C LEU A 881 -2.26 -16.62 9.22
N MET A 882 -2.06 -16.92 7.92
CA MET A 882 -3.12 -16.77 6.91
C MET A 882 -4.31 -17.70 7.19
N LEU A 883 -4.07 -18.87 7.78
CA LEU A 883 -5.17 -19.76 8.16
C LEU A 883 -6.10 -19.11 9.19
N ILE A 884 -5.52 -18.38 10.15
CA ILE A 884 -6.29 -17.66 11.17
C ILE A 884 -7.05 -16.48 10.54
N TYR A 885 -6.44 -15.78 9.58
CA TYR A 885 -7.10 -14.72 8.82
C TYR A 885 -8.32 -15.20 8.03
N LEU A 886 -8.23 -16.39 7.42
CA LEU A 886 -9.29 -16.95 6.57
C LEU A 886 -10.37 -17.69 7.34
N LEU A 887 -9.99 -18.49 8.33
CA LEU A 887 -10.89 -19.41 9.04
C LEU A 887 -11.23 -18.92 10.47
N GLY A 888 -10.53 -17.91 10.96
CA GLY A 888 -10.58 -17.51 12.36
C GLY A 888 -9.93 -18.53 13.30
N PRO A 889 -9.69 -18.17 14.58
CA PRO A 889 -9.11 -19.09 15.57
C PRO A 889 -9.87 -20.41 15.71
N ALA A 890 -11.21 -20.34 15.81
CA ALA A 890 -12.05 -21.52 15.95
C ALA A 890 -12.05 -22.39 14.70
N GLY A 891 -12.03 -21.81 13.50
CA GLY A 891 -11.98 -22.56 12.25
C GLY A 891 -10.68 -23.36 12.10
N VAL A 892 -9.53 -22.77 12.48
CA VAL A 892 -8.24 -23.49 12.48
C VAL A 892 -8.24 -24.66 13.46
N ILE A 893 -8.69 -24.44 14.69
CA ILE A 893 -8.79 -25.50 15.71
C ILE A 893 -9.73 -26.63 15.24
N ASN A 894 -10.89 -26.28 14.69
CA ASN A 894 -11.85 -27.25 14.17
C ASN A 894 -11.26 -28.07 13.01
N GLN A 895 -10.53 -27.42 12.10
CA GLN A 895 -9.91 -28.11 10.96
C GLN A 895 -8.80 -29.07 11.42
N LEU A 896 -7.97 -28.65 12.38
CA LEU A 896 -6.97 -29.53 13.00
C LEU A 896 -7.60 -30.70 13.73
N GLY A 897 -8.69 -30.47 14.47
CA GLY A 897 -9.46 -31.52 15.14
C GLY A 897 -10.03 -32.54 14.14
N ARG A 898 -10.51 -32.08 12.98
CA ARG A 898 -10.96 -32.96 11.90
C ARG A 898 -9.83 -33.78 11.30
N LEU A 899 -8.66 -33.18 11.15
CA LEU A 899 -7.42 -33.87 10.80
C LEU A 899 -6.90 -34.77 11.95
N GLY A 900 -7.63 -34.93 13.06
CA GLY A 900 -7.26 -35.82 14.16
C GLY A 900 -6.13 -35.29 15.04
N TYR A 901 -5.85 -33.99 15.02
CA TYR A 901 -4.89 -33.34 15.90
C TYR A 901 -5.60 -32.63 17.06
N SER A 902 -5.13 -32.88 18.28
CA SER A 902 -5.54 -32.11 19.45
C SER A 902 -4.77 -30.79 19.46
N PHE A 903 -5.47 -29.67 19.35
CA PHE A 903 -4.87 -28.34 19.33
C PHE A 903 -5.72 -27.36 20.15
N SER A 904 -5.10 -26.65 21.08
CA SER A 904 -5.80 -25.75 22.02
C SER A 904 -5.62 -24.27 21.64
N ASP A 905 -6.43 -23.39 22.21
CA ASP A 905 -6.24 -21.93 22.11
C ASP A 905 -4.86 -21.48 22.63
N THR A 906 -4.28 -22.23 23.59
CA THR A 906 -2.95 -21.94 24.12
C THR A 906 -1.87 -22.27 23.09
N ASP A 907 -2.02 -23.37 22.34
CA ASP A 907 -1.11 -23.75 21.26
C ASP A 907 -1.21 -22.75 20.10
N LEU A 908 -2.43 -22.30 19.79
CA LEU A 908 -2.68 -21.28 18.78
C LEU A 908 -2.01 -19.95 19.16
N LYS A 909 -2.17 -19.50 20.41
CA LYS A 909 -1.51 -18.27 20.89
C LYS A 909 0.01 -18.35 20.77
N ARG A 910 0.62 -19.48 21.16
CA ARG A 910 2.07 -19.70 21.00
C ARG A 910 2.50 -19.68 19.55
N THR A 911 1.70 -20.28 18.66
CA THR A 911 1.93 -20.24 17.21
C THR A 911 1.91 -18.80 16.68
N VAL A 912 0.94 -17.98 17.11
CA VAL A 912 0.85 -16.56 16.75
C VAL A 912 2.10 -15.80 17.19
N GLU A 913 2.47 -15.89 18.48
CA GLU A 913 3.66 -15.21 19.02
C GLU A 913 4.95 -15.64 18.31
N TYR A 914 5.05 -16.92 17.95
CA TYR A 914 6.22 -17.48 17.28
C TYR A 914 6.42 -16.91 15.87
N TYR A 915 5.37 -16.80 15.05
CA TYR A 915 5.48 -16.28 13.69
C TYR A 915 5.51 -14.75 13.63
N VAL A 916 4.76 -14.06 14.49
CA VAL A 916 4.80 -12.58 14.58
C VAL A 916 6.23 -12.09 14.86
N SER A 917 7.02 -12.83 15.65
CA SER A 917 8.41 -12.46 15.95
C SER A 917 9.43 -12.80 14.86
N ARG A 918 9.02 -13.52 13.80
CA ARG A 918 9.90 -14.01 12.72
C ARG A 918 9.51 -13.52 11.33
N SER A 919 8.63 -12.53 11.24
CA SER A 919 8.25 -11.89 9.97
C SER A 919 9.13 -10.67 9.67
N SER A 920 9.57 -10.55 8.42
CA SER A 920 10.30 -9.37 7.93
C SER A 920 9.37 -8.24 7.46
N GLU A 921 8.07 -8.51 7.36
CA GLU A 921 7.06 -7.61 6.76
C GLU A 921 7.42 -7.16 5.33
N GLY A 922 8.02 -8.09 4.56
CA GLY A 922 8.48 -7.91 3.18
C GLY A 922 7.40 -7.82 2.11
N SER A 923 6.14 -7.90 2.53
CA SER A 923 4.95 -7.69 1.71
C SER A 923 4.00 -6.75 2.43
N THR A 924 3.34 -5.86 1.69
CA THR A 924 2.32 -4.96 2.26
C THR A 924 1.12 -5.74 2.81
N LEU A 925 0.84 -6.94 2.30
CA LEU A 925 -0.20 -7.84 2.79
C LEU A 925 0.10 -8.38 4.20
N SER A 926 1.38 -8.49 4.57
CA SER A 926 1.78 -9.09 5.84
C SER A 926 1.22 -8.32 7.04
N ARG A 927 1.32 -6.99 7.04
CA ARG A 927 0.82 -6.14 8.14
C ARG A 927 -0.69 -6.25 8.30
N VAL A 928 -1.43 -6.38 7.19
CA VAL A 928 -2.89 -6.57 7.21
C VAL A 928 -3.24 -7.85 7.96
N VAL A 929 -2.57 -8.94 7.60
CA VAL A 929 -2.83 -10.26 8.19
C VAL A 929 -2.44 -10.28 9.66
N HIS A 930 -1.25 -9.78 10.00
CA HIS A 930 -0.78 -9.74 11.38
C HIS A 930 -1.70 -8.87 12.25
N SER A 931 -2.14 -7.70 11.75
CA SER A 931 -3.11 -6.85 12.45
C SER A 931 -4.45 -7.58 12.68
N SER A 932 -5.00 -8.21 11.64
CA SER A 932 -6.25 -8.96 11.74
C SER A 932 -6.15 -10.10 12.76
N VAL A 933 -5.08 -10.90 12.71
CA VAL A 933 -4.84 -12.00 13.65
C VAL A 933 -4.68 -11.47 15.07
N LEU A 934 -3.80 -10.48 15.26
CA LEU A 934 -3.52 -9.90 16.58
C LEU A 934 -4.73 -9.20 17.19
N SER A 935 -5.75 -8.80 16.42
CA SER A 935 -7.00 -8.25 16.98
C SER A 935 -7.67 -9.19 17.99
N ARG A 936 -7.34 -10.49 17.98
CA ARG A 936 -7.82 -11.51 18.91
C ARG A 936 -6.86 -11.85 20.06
N PHE A 937 -5.59 -11.45 19.97
CA PHE A 937 -4.52 -11.87 20.90
C PHE A 937 -3.81 -10.69 21.58
N ASN A 938 -3.69 -9.55 20.90
CA ASN A 938 -3.02 -8.33 21.36
C ASN A 938 -3.57 -7.11 20.61
N GLU A 939 -4.59 -6.45 21.20
CA GLU A 939 -5.34 -5.34 20.57
C GLU A 939 -4.44 -4.12 20.29
N ASP A 940 -3.49 -3.80 21.17
CA ASP A 940 -2.57 -2.66 20.99
C ASP A 940 -1.61 -2.88 19.81
N GLN A 941 -1.03 -4.09 19.71
CA GLN A 941 -0.16 -4.42 18.58
C GLN A 941 -0.93 -4.53 17.26
N ALA A 942 -2.19 -4.99 17.31
CA ALA A 942 -3.06 -5.02 16.15
C ALA A 942 -3.32 -3.61 15.61
N TRP A 943 -3.58 -2.64 16.50
CA TRP A 943 -3.75 -1.24 16.16
C TRP A 943 -2.49 -0.62 15.56
N ALA A 944 -1.33 -0.85 16.16
CA ALA A 944 -0.05 -0.36 15.62
C ALA A 944 0.20 -0.86 14.18
N LEU A 945 0.02 -2.15 13.94
CA LEU A 945 0.19 -2.74 12.60
C LEU A 945 -0.88 -2.28 11.60
N PHE A 946 -2.11 -2.02 12.07
CA PHE A 946 -3.15 -1.42 11.24
C PHE A 946 -2.74 -0.02 10.75
N ARG A 947 -2.19 0.81 11.65
CA ARG A 947 -1.70 2.15 11.30
C ARG A 947 -0.51 2.10 10.34
N GLU A 948 0.41 1.14 10.53
CA GLU A 948 1.49 0.92 9.56
C GLU A 948 0.96 0.47 8.19
N ALA A 949 -0.05 -0.40 8.14
CA ALA A 949 -0.68 -0.82 6.89
C ALA A 949 -1.40 0.33 6.18
N LEU A 950 -2.01 1.26 6.92
CA LEU A 950 -2.61 2.47 6.38
C LEU A 950 -1.55 3.32 5.65
N VAL A 951 -0.46 3.68 6.31
CA VAL A 951 0.52 4.62 5.73
C VAL A 951 1.38 4.03 4.61
N ALA A 952 1.23 2.74 4.29
CA ALA A 952 2.18 2.00 3.48
C ALA A 952 2.46 2.63 2.11
N ASP A 953 1.40 2.98 1.37
CA ASP A 953 1.50 3.69 0.09
C ASP A 953 1.72 5.18 0.27
N LEU A 954 1.00 5.83 1.20
CA LEU A 954 1.08 7.28 1.40
C LEU A 954 2.48 7.78 1.80
N ASP A 955 3.22 6.98 2.56
CA ASP A 955 4.61 7.26 2.99
C ASP A 955 5.65 6.44 2.20
N ASP A 956 5.23 5.66 1.18
CA ASP A 956 6.08 4.75 0.38
C ASP A 956 7.04 3.91 1.25
N THR A 957 6.46 3.24 2.26
CA THR A 957 7.21 2.52 3.30
C THR A 957 8.03 1.34 2.77
N GLN A 958 7.71 0.84 1.57
CA GLN A 958 8.44 -0.23 0.89
C GLN A 958 9.65 0.28 0.09
N GLY A 959 9.85 1.59 0.01
CA GLY A 959 11.09 2.19 -0.48
C GLY A 959 11.13 2.36 -2.00
N GLY A 960 10.13 3.03 -2.57
CA GLY A 960 10.14 3.47 -3.97
C GLY A 960 9.17 2.73 -4.87
N THR A 961 8.30 1.87 -4.34
CA THR A 961 7.46 0.97 -5.17
C THR A 961 6.11 1.58 -5.52
N THR A 962 5.59 2.53 -4.72
CA THR A 962 4.27 3.12 -4.98
C THR A 962 4.25 3.92 -6.29
N ARG A 963 5.39 4.46 -6.75
CA ARG A 963 5.51 5.09 -8.08
C ARG A 963 5.13 4.14 -9.22
N GLU A 964 5.29 2.84 -9.02
CA GLU A 964 5.02 1.77 -9.98
C GLU A 964 3.57 1.29 -9.93
N GLY A 965 2.79 1.82 -8.98
CA GLY A 965 1.39 1.47 -8.73
C GLY A 965 1.12 1.26 -7.24
N ILE A 966 -0.13 1.47 -6.83
CA ILE A 966 -0.63 1.29 -5.45
C ILE A 966 -0.58 -0.18 -5.01
N HIS A 967 -0.75 -0.48 -3.73
CA HIS A 967 -0.88 -1.87 -3.23
C HIS A 967 -2.34 -2.24 -2.99
N LEU A 968 -3.08 -2.59 -4.06
CA LEU A 968 -4.53 -2.76 -4.02
C LEU A 968 -5.03 -3.76 -2.96
N GLY A 969 -4.38 -4.92 -2.82
CA GLY A 969 -4.74 -5.92 -1.82
C GLY A 969 -4.55 -5.40 -0.38
N ALA A 970 -3.49 -4.64 -0.11
CA ALA A 970 -3.27 -4.03 1.20
C ALA A 970 -4.29 -2.92 1.49
N MET A 971 -4.59 -2.07 0.50
CA MET A 971 -5.61 -1.04 0.62
C MET A 971 -6.97 -1.63 0.99
N ALA A 972 -7.44 -2.65 0.24
CA ALA A 972 -8.68 -3.34 0.58
C ALA A 972 -8.61 -4.04 1.94
N GLY A 973 -7.48 -4.66 2.27
CA GLY A 973 -7.24 -5.30 3.56
C GLY A 973 -7.38 -4.37 4.76
N THR A 974 -6.99 -3.10 4.66
CA THR A 974 -7.21 -2.13 5.75
C THR A 974 -8.70 -1.84 5.99
N VAL A 975 -9.52 -1.82 4.94
CA VAL A 975 -10.98 -1.68 5.07
C VAL A 975 -11.57 -2.96 5.68
N ASP A 976 -11.06 -4.12 5.27
CA ASP A 976 -11.46 -5.43 5.83
C ASP A 976 -11.17 -5.54 7.33
N ILE A 977 -10.05 -5.00 7.81
CA ILE A 977 -9.70 -5.02 9.24
C ILE A 977 -10.79 -4.37 10.09
N LEU A 978 -11.29 -3.19 9.72
CA LEU A 978 -12.34 -2.52 10.49
C LEU A 978 -13.63 -3.34 10.53
N THR A 979 -13.98 -3.99 9.42
CA THR A 979 -15.29 -4.65 9.24
C THR A 979 -15.28 -6.11 9.71
N ARG A 980 -14.32 -6.95 9.29
CA ARG A 980 -14.23 -8.36 9.70
C ARG A 980 -13.39 -8.61 10.94
N SER A 981 -12.35 -7.82 11.18
CA SER A 981 -11.44 -8.08 12.32
C SER A 981 -11.93 -7.38 13.59
N PHE A 982 -12.05 -6.05 13.57
CA PHE A 982 -12.48 -5.28 14.74
C PHE A 982 -13.98 -5.37 14.99
N ALA A 983 -14.84 -5.17 13.97
CA ALA A 983 -16.26 -5.43 14.15
C ALA A 983 -16.60 -6.92 14.21
N GLY A 984 -15.68 -7.78 13.77
CA GLY A 984 -15.79 -9.22 13.94
C GLY A 984 -16.81 -9.89 13.02
N LEU A 985 -17.13 -9.26 11.89
CA LEU A 985 -18.08 -9.75 10.91
C LEU A 985 -17.61 -11.06 10.26
N GLN A 986 -18.48 -12.06 10.25
CA GLN A 986 -18.31 -13.32 9.56
C GLN A 986 -19.60 -13.71 8.84
N THR A 987 -19.46 -14.29 7.65
CA THR A 987 -20.57 -14.78 6.84
C THR A 987 -20.60 -16.30 6.84
N GLU A 988 -21.75 -16.88 7.19
CA GLU A 988 -21.99 -18.32 7.19
C GLU A 988 -23.38 -18.57 6.64
N ALA A 989 -23.57 -19.59 5.77
CA ALA A 989 -24.85 -19.99 5.16
C ALA A 989 -26.04 -19.10 5.55
N ASN A 990 -26.83 -19.40 6.57
CA ASN A 990 -28.00 -18.59 6.95
C ASN A 990 -27.77 -17.59 8.10
N ALA A 991 -26.53 -17.32 8.48
CA ALA A 991 -26.16 -16.51 9.63
C ALA A 991 -25.10 -15.43 9.35
N LEU A 992 -25.34 -14.24 9.88
CA LEU A 992 -24.35 -13.18 9.98
C LEU A 992 -23.85 -13.12 11.43
N THR A 993 -22.59 -13.45 11.66
CA THR A 993 -22.01 -13.53 13.02
C THR A 993 -21.06 -12.37 13.28
N PHE A 994 -21.10 -11.88 14.52
CA PHE A 994 -20.25 -10.80 14.99
C PHE A 994 -19.51 -11.19 16.27
N ALA A 995 -18.20 -11.02 16.26
CA ALA A 995 -17.35 -11.08 17.45
C ALA A 995 -16.60 -9.74 17.62
N PRO A 996 -17.23 -8.66 18.10
CA PRO A 996 -16.59 -7.35 18.18
C PRO A 996 -15.38 -7.34 19.14
N ARG A 997 -14.29 -6.70 18.69
CA ARG A 997 -13.11 -6.32 19.49
C ARG A 997 -12.53 -5.03 18.93
N LEU A 998 -13.03 -3.90 19.45
CA LEU A 998 -12.50 -2.59 19.12
C LEU A 998 -11.23 -2.33 19.95
N PRO A 999 -10.12 -1.89 19.32
CA PRO A 999 -8.97 -1.37 20.06
C PRO A 999 -9.37 -0.17 20.92
N ALA A 1000 -8.61 0.11 21.98
CA ALA A 1000 -8.88 1.23 22.90
C ALA A 1000 -8.96 2.62 22.23
N HIS A 1001 -8.39 2.75 21.03
CA HIS A 1001 -8.35 3.97 20.23
C HIS A 1001 -9.56 4.16 19.30
N LEU A 1002 -10.51 3.22 19.31
CA LEU A 1002 -11.64 3.16 18.40
C LEU A 1002 -12.94 3.01 19.20
N GLU A 1003 -13.69 4.09 19.38
CA GLU A 1003 -14.96 4.07 20.10
C GLU A 1003 -16.12 3.61 19.21
N LYS A 1004 -16.00 3.78 17.88
CA LYS A 1004 -17.11 3.57 16.95
C LYS A 1004 -16.67 3.14 15.56
N VAL A 1005 -17.42 2.20 14.97
CA VAL A 1005 -17.32 1.81 13.56
C VAL A 1005 -18.71 1.62 12.97
N GLU A 1006 -19.01 2.28 11.86
CA GLU A 1006 -20.24 2.10 11.08
C GLU A 1006 -19.92 1.80 9.62
N PHE A 1007 -20.67 0.87 9.04
CA PHE A 1007 -20.56 0.52 7.63
C PHE A 1007 -21.84 -0.16 7.15
N GLN A 1008 -21.98 -0.25 5.83
CA GLN A 1008 -23.08 -0.95 5.17
C GLN A 1008 -22.56 -2.21 4.46
N ILE A 1009 -23.39 -3.25 4.44
CA ILE A 1009 -23.15 -4.48 3.67
C ILE A 1009 -24.43 -4.95 2.98
N HIS A 1010 -24.25 -5.80 1.96
CA HIS A 1010 -25.28 -6.57 1.30
C HIS A 1010 -25.06 -8.05 1.59
N TYR A 1011 -26.07 -8.72 2.11
CA TYR A 1011 -26.02 -10.14 2.47
C TYR A 1011 -27.34 -10.81 2.13
N ARG A 1012 -27.30 -11.81 1.25
CA ARG A 1012 -28.45 -12.63 0.85
C ARG A 1012 -29.71 -11.84 0.50
N GLY A 1013 -29.52 -10.74 -0.25
CA GLY A 1013 -30.61 -9.86 -0.72
C GLY A 1013 -31.03 -8.76 0.27
N HIS A 1014 -30.39 -8.68 1.45
CA HIS A 1014 -30.62 -7.60 2.41
C HIS A 1014 -29.52 -6.55 2.33
N LEU A 1015 -29.91 -5.28 2.31
CA LEU A 1015 -29.02 -4.17 2.64
C LEU A 1015 -29.04 -3.96 4.15
N ILE A 1016 -27.87 -3.95 4.78
CA ILE A 1016 -27.71 -3.99 6.22
C ILE A 1016 -26.80 -2.85 6.68
N ASP A 1017 -27.30 -2.00 7.57
CA ASP A 1017 -26.47 -1.04 8.29
C ASP A 1017 -25.96 -1.69 9.58
N VAL A 1018 -24.66 -1.59 9.80
CA VAL A 1018 -23.98 -2.06 11.02
C VAL A 1018 -23.44 -0.84 11.74
N ALA A 1019 -23.86 -0.66 13.00
CA ALA A 1019 -23.32 0.38 13.87
C ALA A 1019 -22.79 -0.25 15.17
N LEU A 1020 -21.47 -0.25 15.31
CA LEU A 1020 -20.77 -0.77 16.45
C LEU A 1020 -20.19 0.37 17.28
N SER A 1021 -20.42 0.32 18.59
CA SER A 1021 -19.73 1.11 19.60
C SER A 1021 -19.23 0.20 20.72
N ILE A 1022 -18.54 0.77 21.71
CA ILE A 1022 -18.12 0.04 22.93
C ILE A 1022 -19.32 -0.64 23.63
N ASP A 1023 -20.50 -0.02 23.61
CA ASP A 1023 -21.66 -0.45 24.39
C ASP A 1023 -22.80 -1.08 23.57
N SER A 1024 -22.79 -0.94 22.23
CA SER A 1024 -23.90 -1.36 21.36
C SER A 1024 -23.42 -1.98 20.05
N LEU A 1025 -24.12 -3.00 19.56
CA LEU A 1025 -23.97 -3.50 18.20
C LEU A 1025 -25.34 -3.53 17.53
N VAL A 1026 -25.67 -2.44 16.84
CA VAL A 1026 -26.96 -2.26 16.18
C VAL A 1026 -26.86 -2.76 14.75
N ILE A 1027 -27.76 -3.68 14.41
CA ILE A 1027 -27.93 -4.21 13.06
C ILE A 1027 -29.30 -3.78 12.57
N HIS A 1028 -29.36 -3.10 11.43
CA HIS A 1028 -30.61 -2.69 10.78
C HIS A 1028 -30.69 -3.28 9.37
N LEU A 1029 -31.71 -4.08 9.10
CA LEU A 1029 -32.03 -4.53 7.75
C LEU A 1029 -32.97 -3.51 7.12
N HIS A 1030 -32.58 -2.96 5.97
CA HIS A 1030 -33.49 -2.11 5.18
C HIS A 1030 -34.73 -2.91 4.72
N PRO A 1031 -35.87 -2.26 4.44
CA PRO A 1031 -37.06 -2.95 3.93
C PRO A 1031 -36.75 -3.75 2.65
N SER A 1032 -37.01 -5.06 2.67
CA SER A 1032 -36.78 -5.96 1.55
C SER A 1032 -37.79 -7.12 1.55
N THR A 1033 -37.90 -7.83 0.42
CA THR A 1033 -38.69 -9.08 0.32
C THR A 1033 -37.83 -10.33 0.46
N ALA A 1034 -36.54 -10.17 0.77
CA ALA A 1034 -35.63 -11.31 0.94
C ALA A 1034 -36.03 -12.12 2.19
N PRO A 1035 -35.81 -13.45 2.19
CA PRO A 1035 -36.10 -14.30 3.34
C PRO A 1035 -35.35 -13.81 4.60
N PRO A 1036 -35.92 -13.99 5.80
CA PRO A 1036 -35.22 -13.63 7.03
C PRO A 1036 -33.85 -14.31 7.15
N ILE A 1037 -32.92 -13.62 7.79
CA ILE A 1037 -31.58 -14.13 8.08
C ILE A 1037 -31.37 -14.25 9.58
N SER A 1038 -30.52 -15.18 10.00
CA SER A 1038 -30.04 -15.22 11.38
C SER A 1038 -28.92 -14.21 11.56
N VAL A 1039 -28.92 -13.48 12.67
CA VAL A 1039 -27.84 -12.56 13.03
C VAL A 1039 -27.47 -12.84 14.47
N GLY A 1040 -26.17 -12.98 14.76
CA GLY A 1040 -25.74 -13.38 16.09
C GLY A 1040 -24.42 -12.79 16.56
N SER A 1041 -24.26 -12.78 17.89
CA SER A 1041 -22.99 -12.42 18.53
C SER A 1041 -22.72 -13.35 19.71
N ALA A 1042 -21.49 -13.86 19.78
CA ALA A 1042 -21.03 -14.79 20.82
C ALA A 1042 -21.97 -15.99 21.07
N GLY A 1043 -22.49 -16.58 19.99
CA GLY A 1043 -23.35 -17.77 20.03
C GLY A 1043 -24.83 -17.50 20.32
N ALA A 1044 -25.24 -16.26 20.57
CA ALA A 1044 -26.65 -15.87 20.64
C ALA A 1044 -27.12 -15.36 19.27
N TYR A 1045 -28.28 -15.84 18.81
CA TYR A 1045 -28.82 -15.55 17.48
C TYR A 1045 -30.24 -15.02 17.54
N VAL A 1046 -30.58 -14.11 16.62
CA VAL A 1046 -31.93 -13.59 16.39
C VAL A 1046 -32.23 -13.66 14.89
N GLU A 1047 -33.45 -14.03 14.53
CA GLU A 1047 -33.91 -13.98 13.15
C GLU A 1047 -34.45 -12.58 12.83
N LEU A 1048 -33.95 -11.97 11.75
CA LEU A 1048 -34.36 -10.64 11.29
C LEU A 1048 -34.89 -10.68 9.86
N ALA A 1049 -36.06 -10.08 9.66
CA ALA A 1049 -36.65 -9.79 8.37
C ALA A 1049 -36.36 -8.35 7.93
N GLY A 1050 -36.60 -8.04 6.64
CA GLY A 1050 -36.43 -6.70 6.10
C GLY A 1050 -37.24 -5.64 6.87
N GLY A 1051 -36.58 -4.52 7.20
CA GLY A 1051 -37.14 -3.41 7.99
C GLY A 1051 -36.98 -3.54 9.50
N GLN A 1052 -36.39 -4.63 10.01
CA GLN A 1052 -36.17 -4.84 11.45
C GLN A 1052 -34.77 -4.39 11.89
N SER A 1053 -34.64 -4.12 13.19
CA SER A 1053 -33.37 -3.82 13.83
C SER A 1053 -33.21 -4.57 15.15
N THR A 1054 -31.98 -4.81 15.57
CA THR A 1054 -31.66 -5.36 16.89
C THR A 1054 -30.35 -4.80 17.43
N ASP A 1055 -30.18 -4.78 18.75
CA ASP A 1055 -28.89 -4.54 19.41
C ASP A 1055 -28.38 -5.84 20.02
N LEU A 1056 -27.34 -6.41 19.43
CA LEU A 1056 -26.80 -7.73 19.82
C LEU A 1056 -26.02 -7.68 21.14
N LEU A 1057 -25.50 -6.53 21.56
CA LEU A 1057 -24.86 -6.37 22.86
C LEU A 1057 -25.89 -6.14 23.97
N GLY A 1058 -27.01 -5.50 23.66
CA GLY A 1058 -28.15 -5.34 24.57
C GLY A 1058 -28.76 -6.68 25.01
N ILE A 1059 -28.83 -7.67 24.10
CA ILE A 1059 -29.34 -9.02 24.38
C ILE A 1059 -28.50 -9.78 25.43
N ARG A 1060 -27.22 -9.41 25.63
CA ARG A 1060 -26.39 -9.98 26.71
C ARG A 1060 -26.78 -9.47 28.10
N ARG A 1061 -27.40 -8.28 28.20
CA ARG A 1061 -27.74 -7.65 29.49
C ARG A 1061 -29.10 -8.13 30.04
N ASP A 1062 -29.99 -8.62 29.18
CA ASP A 1062 -31.25 -9.25 29.56
C ASP A 1062 -31.22 -10.76 29.22
N PRO A 1063 -31.04 -11.66 30.20
CA PRO A 1063 -31.18 -13.08 29.92
C PRO A 1063 -32.63 -13.38 29.49
N PRO A 1064 -32.85 -14.32 28.55
CA PRO A 1064 -34.21 -14.74 28.21
C PRO A 1064 -34.90 -15.28 29.48
N ASP A 1065 -36.08 -14.75 29.78
CA ASP A 1065 -36.95 -15.28 30.82
C ASP A 1065 -37.35 -16.70 30.44
N ILE A 1066 -36.71 -17.70 31.06
CA ILE A 1066 -37.05 -19.11 30.90
C ILE A 1066 -38.33 -19.39 31.70
N SER A 1067 -39.44 -18.79 31.29
CA SER A 1067 -40.77 -19.29 31.61
C SER A 1067 -41.16 -20.30 30.54
N SER A 1068 -41.00 -21.58 30.88
CA SER A 1068 -41.31 -22.75 30.06
C SER A 1068 -42.71 -22.68 29.42
N PRO A 1069 -42.88 -22.91 28.10
CA PRO A 1069 -44.12 -23.44 27.55
C PRO A 1069 -44.09 -24.97 27.65
N GLY A 1070 -45.10 -25.54 28.32
CA GLY A 1070 -45.20 -26.96 28.59
C GLY A 1070 -45.19 -27.84 27.33
N ILE A 1071 -44.26 -28.79 27.30
CA ILE A 1071 -44.24 -29.91 26.37
C ILE A 1071 -45.30 -30.93 26.83
N THR A 1072 -46.42 -31.00 26.13
CA THR A 1072 -47.30 -32.19 26.19
C THR A 1072 -46.74 -33.25 25.26
N ARG A 1073 -46.25 -34.35 25.86
CA ARG A 1073 -45.94 -35.61 25.19
C ARG A 1073 -47.23 -36.23 24.62
N GLY A 1074 -47.24 -36.51 23.32
CA GLY A 1074 -48.19 -37.42 22.67
C GLY A 1074 -47.41 -38.57 22.06
N GLU A 1075 -47.85 -39.79 22.34
CA GLU A 1075 -47.19 -41.07 22.08
C GLU A 1075 -47.18 -41.49 20.60
N ASP A 1076 -46.14 -42.22 20.24
CA ASP A 1076 -45.92 -43.01 19.01
C ASP A 1076 -46.95 -44.17 18.92
N PRO A 1077 -47.22 -44.72 17.71
CA PRO A 1077 -46.23 -45.55 17.01
C PRO A 1077 -46.05 -45.30 15.50
#